data_AF-A0A966DGV3-F1
#
_entry.id   AF-A0A966DGV3-F1
#
_cell.length_a   1.000
_cell.length_b   1.000
_cell.length_c   1.000
_cell.angle_alpha   90.00
_cell.angle_beta   90.00
_cell.angle_gamma   90.00
#
_symmetry.space_group_name_H-M   'P 1'
#
loop_
_entity.id
_entity.type
_entity.pdbx_description
1 polymer ?
#
loop_
_entity_poly.entity_id
_entity_poly.type
_entity_poly.pdbx_seq_one_letter_code
_entity_poly.pdbx_strand_id
1 'polypeptide(L)'
;MNFRQMISISISLLLVSNQTLYAAGITVDTSAAKAHQAELIKAPSGLPIVNIVTPNAQGLSHNKFSNFNVEQQGLILNNSKTVANTELAGYISYNPNLTGNAAKLILSEVTGTSKTYLRGYTEVAGVAADVIIANPNGISVNGGGFINTPNATLSTGTPLLYQGILQGFDVSGGNIVIEGDGFNAHNIAKVNLYAKALELNAKLYADALHVTTGENTIALDGTVSSKEKTSTGLSLDSTLLGGIYANAITLKSSDKGIGVTLPPEVLAQDSLELDVNGEIIVSKVTAGATTLKAHDAGIKLQNDISAKTLSIDAGKKLMIEEDKIIEASDALSIIAESILNQGELSALEGKDKSTLRVTQSLENEGFIGGYDMDVSATHIENTGAMYSKNALSINAQTLNNDGLIRSNSTLDLFVSNTLTNQKEGVIYSDGTLTLAANSAQDKSESITNYGLIQSEKNIAIHAKTLNNLASTPTLKDLSSSTSKTISRGGKNDFDIVTTSIYKTVVEIPSSPAQIMADGSMLLELGTLNNVYSLIASDEDIVLNATLANNIGVVLITNTKVVTTQYRDRKKCKRKWHGGKSCHHVADYRGSFTQTENVEEPIANYGIQAKKSITGNVVTLNNLSAHAGLIGNAEIQAKLATIETIELNTKNLNALSNELTQSSEDTLDFILDEATLDETLATLKTLEDLSTYQAELLATKSDIQEILDESKPLVSSLESLLPTLQTLDATANTAPITTTLETIKANFLSMETHLLALEELSSSLKAVDDAKLQKDALLLNQEALSTLINQNTTLLQSLDLSALNTSLESKSDTLRSEVGVALAQQSNVEYKIINANNGLYQTNTHHALASTKAPTYTTNNSTIIDNITLPKGKYGTFLVNKAHNHPYLIEANPRYTNYNTFISSDYMLSKLNFKPEQTQKRLGDAMYETQLVSNSIVRLSGSRYLEGYGTELAQ
;
A
#
# COMPACT_ATOMS: atom_id res chain seq x y z
N MET A 1 -66.40 -4.27 42.70
CA MET A 1 -66.38 -3.54 41.41
C MET A 1 -65.23 -4.11 40.59
N ASN A 2 -65.48 -4.65 39.38
CA ASN A 2 -64.43 -5.31 38.61
C ASN A 2 -63.40 -4.28 38.09
N PHE A 3 -62.15 -4.69 37.94
CA PHE A 3 -61.03 -3.82 37.50
C PHE A 3 -61.35 -3.05 36.19
N ARG A 4 -62.13 -3.65 35.29
CA ARG A 4 -62.63 -3.00 34.07
C ARG A 4 -63.65 -1.88 34.32
N GLN A 5 -64.49 -1.98 35.36
CA GLN A 5 -65.41 -0.91 35.77
C GLN A 5 -64.66 0.23 36.45
N MET A 6 -63.58 -0.05 37.20
CA MET A 6 -62.71 0.97 37.78
C MET A 6 -61.99 1.78 36.68
N ILE A 7 -61.45 1.13 35.65
CA ILE A 7 -60.81 1.83 34.52
C ILE A 7 -61.83 2.64 33.71
N SER A 8 -63.02 2.08 33.43
CA SER A 8 -64.05 2.81 32.70
C SER A 8 -64.54 4.04 33.46
N ILE A 9 -64.77 3.93 34.77
CA ILE A 9 -65.19 5.06 35.61
C ILE A 9 -64.08 6.10 35.72
N SER A 10 -62.81 5.69 35.87
CA SER A 10 -61.68 6.62 35.90
C SER A 10 -61.48 7.35 34.55
N ILE A 11 -61.61 6.66 33.42
CA ILE A 11 -61.53 7.28 32.08
C ILE A 11 -62.74 8.21 31.84
N SER A 12 -63.94 7.81 32.24
CA SER A 12 -65.14 8.65 32.14
C SER A 12 -65.07 9.88 33.05
N LEU A 13 -64.52 9.78 34.27
CA LEU A 13 -64.30 10.94 35.16
C LEU A 13 -63.20 11.88 34.63
N LEU A 14 -62.12 11.34 34.02
CA LEU A 14 -61.09 12.14 33.34
C LEU A 14 -61.64 12.88 32.11
N LEU A 15 -62.59 12.28 31.38
CA LEU A 15 -63.25 12.90 30.22
C LEU A 15 -64.30 13.97 30.64
N VAL A 16 -64.92 13.82 31.81
CA VAL A 16 -65.93 14.78 32.33
C VAL A 16 -65.28 15.96 33.08
N SER A 17 -64.03 15.83 33.54
CA SER A 17 -63.27 16.93 34.17
C SER A 17 -62.50 17.85 33.19
N ASN A 18 -62.57 17.61 31.88
CA ASN A 18 -62.14 18.59 30.89
C ASN A 18 -63.17 19.71 30.80
N GLN A 19 -63.15 20.63 31.77
CA GLN A 19 -63.63 21.98 31.46
C GLN A 19 -62.73 22.48 30.32
N THR A 20 -63.29 22.61 29.12
CA THR A 20 -62.67 23.34 28.02
C THR A 20 -62.44 24.76 28.52
N LEU A 21 -61.23 25.06 29.02
CA LEU A 21 -60.76 26.43 29.08
C LEU A 21 -60.71 26.93 27.64
N TYR A 22 -61.71 27.69 27.23
CA TYR A 22 -61.59 28.51 26.03
C TYR A 22 -60.43 29.48 26.28
N ALA A 23 -59.44 29.47 25.39
CA ALA A 23 -58.51 30.59 25.33
C ALA A 23 -59.35 31.86 25.19
N ALA A 24 -59.08 32.90 25.98
CA ALA A 24 -59.75 34.18 25.78
C ALA A 24 -59.51 34.61 24.32
N GLY A 25 -60.49 35.24 23.67
CA GLY A 25 -60.28 35.79 22.32
C GLY A 25 -59.30 36.96 22.33
N ILE A 26 -59.28 37.74 21.26
CA ILE A 26 -58.47 38.95 21.19
C ILE A 26 -58.93 40.02 22.20
N THR A 27 -57.99 40.60 22.96
CA THR A 27 -58.25 41.63 23.98
C THR A 27 -57.16 42.71 23.94
N VAL A 28 -57.57 43.97 23.77
CA VAL A 28 -56.65 45.13 23.73
C VAL A 28 -56.05 45.37 25.12
N ASP A 29 -54.79 45.80 25.15
CA ASP A 29 -54.15 46.23 26.39
C ASP A 29 -54.62 47.63 26.78
N THR A 30 -55.59 47.71 27.69
CA THR A 30 -56.11 49.00 28.19
C THR A 30 -55.13 49.73 29.11
N SER A 31 -54.03 49.08 29.54
CA SER A 31 -52.95 49.72 30.31
C SER A 31 -51.91 50.43 29.44
N ALA A 32 -51.84 50.09 28.15
CA ALA A 32 -50.99 50.77 27.18
C ALA A 32 -51.44 52.22 26.91
N ALA A 33 -50.57 53.06 26.36
CA ALA A 33 -50.97 54.41 25.93
C ALA A 33 -52.07 54.33 24.85
N LYS A 34 -53.03 55.28 24.85
CA LYS A 34 -54.16 55.29 23.90
C LYS A 34 -53.74 55.20 22.42
N ALA A 35 -52.57 55.72 22.07
CA ALA A 35 -52.01 55.63 20.72
C ALA A 35 -51.70 54.20 20.25
N HIS A 36 -51.68 53.22 21.16
CA HIS A 36 -51.45 51.79 20.89
C HIS A 36 -52.68 50.92 21.16
N GLN A 37 -53.80 51.51 21.57
CA GLN A 37 -55.04 50.81 21.85
C GLN A 37 -55.89 50.76 20.57
N ALA A 38 -55.88 49.60 19.89
CA ALA A 38 -56.74 49.36 18.73
C ALA A 38 -58.22 49.31 19.14
N GLU A 39 -59.12 49.51 18.19
CA GLU A 39 -60.55 49.28 18.39
C GLU A 39 -60.93 47.89 17.89
N LEU A 40 -61.62 47.11 18.72
CA LEU A 40 -62.13 45.79 18.36
C LEU A 40 -63.62 45.88 18.02
N ILE A 41 -63.95 45.51 16.79
CA ILE A 41 -65.34 45.37 16.32
C ILE A 41 -65.57 43.95 15.80
N LYS A 42 -66.79 43.63 15.40
CA LYS A 42 -67.13 42.36 14.76
C LYS A 42 -67.79 42.60 13.41
N ALA A 43 -67.45 41.79 12.43
CA ALA A 43 -68.18 41.69 11.18
C ALA A 43 -69.62 41.18 11.44
N PRO A 44 -70.55 41.37 10.50
CA PRO A 44 -71.89 40.76 10.58
C PRO A 44 -71.85 39.23 10.75
N SER A 45 -70.82 38.56 10.24
CA SER A 45 -70.57 37.12 10.43
C SER A 45 -70.11 36.74 11.85
N GLY A 46 -69.84 37.72 12.72
CA GLY A 46 -69.26 37.52 14.05
C GLY A 46 -67.74 37.48 14.08
N LEU A 47 -67.08 37.54 12.91
CA LEU A 47 -65.62 37.55 12.79
C LEU A 47 -65.00 38.80 13.46
N PRO A 48 -63.98 38.66 14.32
CA PRO A 48 -63.31 39.81 14.91
C PRO A 48 -62.59 40.67 13.86
N ILE A 49 -62.74 41.99 13.98
CA ILE A 49 -62.03 42.99 13.17
C ILE A 49 -61.28 43.93 14.13
N VAL A 50 -59.98 44.09 13.89
CA VAL A 50 -59.11 45.05 14.55
C VAL A 50 -59.01 46.29 13.69
N ASN A 51 -59.66 47.37 14.10
CA ASN A 51 -59.35 48.71 13.59
C ASN A 51 -57.99 49.12 14.17
N ILE A 52 -56.92 48.84 13.43
CA ILE A 52 -55.55 49.15 13.82
C ILE A 52 -55.39 50.63 14.16
N VAL A 53 -54.45 50.96 15.03
CA VAL A 53 -54.16 52.35 15.40
C VAL A 53 -53.54 53.13 14.24
N THR A 54 -53.61 54.46 14.31
CA THR A 54 -53.02 55.35 13.32
C THR A 54 -51.53 55.06 13.13
N PRO A 55 -51.06 54.80 11.90
CA PRO A 55 -49.64 54.58 11.62
C PRO A 55 -48.81 55.84 11.94
N ASN A 56 -47.58 55.64 12.41
CA ASN A 56 -46.65 56.73 12.61
C ASN A 56 -46.05 57.24 11.27
N ALA A 57 -45.16 58.22 11.34
CA ALA A 57 -44.53 58.82 10.14
C ALA A 57 -43.76 57.81 9.26
N GLN A 58 -43.32 56.68 9.82
CA GLN A 58 -42.65 55.60 9.08
C GLN A 58 -43.61 54.55 8.53
N GLY A 59 -44.91 54.67 8.82
CA GLY A 59 -45.95 53.73 8.39
C GLY A 59 -46.13 52.52 9.31
N LEU A 60 -45.56 52.54 10.52
CA LEU A 60 -45.77 51.51 11.53
C LEU A 60 -47.07 51.79 12.31
N SER A 61 -48.01 50.86 12.29
CA SER A 61 -49.14 50.78 13.23
C SER A 61 -48.78 49.82 14.36
N HIS A 62 -48.62 50.34 15.58
CA HIS A 62 -48.17 49.56 16.74
C HIS A 62 -49.33 49.35 17.71
N ASN A 63 -49.87 48.13 17.72
CA ASN A 63 -51.06 47.73 18.45
C ASN A 63 -50.65 46.83 19.62
N LYS A 64 -51.10 47.14 20.84
CA LYS A 64 -50.78 46.38 22.06
C LYS A 64 -51.99 45.62 22.58
N PHE A 65 -51.80 44.34 22.90
CA PHE A 65 -52.84 43.42 23.33
C PHE A 65 -52.47 42.75 24.65
N SER A 66 -53.43 42.60 25.56
CA SER A 66 -53.24 41.73 26.73
C SER A 66 -53.37 40.25 26.34
N ASN A 67 -54.11 39.97 25.26
CA ASN A 67 -54.24 38.66 24.67
C ASN A 67 -54.53 38.77 23.15
N PHE A 68 -53.84 37.98 22.34
CA PHE A 68 -54.01 37.99 20.88
C PHE A 68 -54.11 36.55 20.40
N ASN A 69 -55.33 36.12 20.06
CA ASN A 69 -55.62 34.79 19.53
C ASN A 69 -56.48 34.93 18.27
N VAL A 70 -56.23 34.06 17.29
CA VAL A 70 -57.00 33.94 16.06
C VAL A 70 -57.71 32.61 16.09
N GLU A 71 -59.04 32.64 16.10
CA GLU A 71 -59.85 31.42 16.05
C GLU A 71 -59.93 30.87 14.62
N GLN A 72 -60.52 29.69 14.45
CA GLN A 72 -60.59 29.00 13.15
C GLN A 72 -61.28 29.82 12.06
N GLN A 73 -62.20 30.73 12.43
CA GLN A 73 -62.87 31.62 11.48
C GLN A 73 -61.94 32.72 10.94
N GLY A 74 -60.82 33.01 11.63
CA GLY A 74 -59.84 34.01 11.27
C GLY A 74 -59.93 35.34 12.05
N LEU A 75 -59.17 36.32 11.59
CA LEU A 75 -59.09 37.68 12.15
C LEU A 75 -58.82 38.68 11.03
N ILE A 76 -59.49 39.84 11.05
CA ILE A 76 -59.20 40.93 10.11
C ILE A 76 -58.46 42.06 10.80
N LEU A 77 -57.34 42.50 10.22
CA LEU A 77 -56.63 43.74 10.53
C LEU A 77 -57.08 44.81 9.53
N ASN A 78 -57.91 45.76 9.95
CA ASN A 78 -58.51 46.74 9.05
C ASN A 78 -57.53 47.88 8.72
N ASN A 79 -56.80 47.74 7.61
CA ASN A 79 -55.88 48.75 7.09
C ASN A 79 -56.52 49.60 5.95
N SER A 80 -57.85 49.67 5.92
CA SER A 80 -58.57 50.31 4.81
C SER A 80 -59.08 51.71 5.17
N LYS A 81 -58.88 52.66 4.24
CA LYS A 81 -59.45 54.02 4.31
C LYS A 81 -60.84 54.13 3.67
N THR A 82 -61.25 53.09 2.96
CA THR A 82 -62.54 52.99 2.28
C THR A 82 -63.22 51.68 2.68
N VAL A 83 -64.45 51.46 2.23
CA VAL A 83 -65.05 50.11 2.31
C VAL A 83 -64.10 49.13 1.61
N ALA A 84 -63.74 48.04 2.28
CA ALA A 84 -62.85 47.01 1.77
C ALA A 84 -63.62 45.70 1.58
N ASN A 85 -63.36 45.00 0.48
CA ASN A 85 -63.83 43.63 0.31
C ASN A 85 -62.75 42.69 0.86
N THR A 86 -63.13 41.88 1.84
CA THR A 86 -62.26 40.92 2.52
C THR A 86 -62.64 39.49 2.13
N GLU A 87 -61.68 38.58 2.11
CA GLU A 87 -61.91 37.16 1.84
C GLU A 87 -62.64 36.49 3.00
N LEU A 88 -62.34 36.87 4.25
CA LEU A 88 -62.91 36.22 5.43
C LEU A 88 -64.32 36.73 5.82
N ALA A 89 -64.65 37.99 5.53
CA ALA A 89 -65.93 38.58 5.96
C ALA A 89 -66.71 39.33 4.86
N GLY A 90 -66.23 39.35 3.61
CA GLY A 90 -66.82 40.16 2.55
C GLY A 90 -66.61 41.66 2.81
N TYR A 91 -67.61 42.49 2.50
CA TYR A 91 -67.47 43.94 2.66
C TYR A 91 -67.46 44.38 4.12
N ILE A 92 -66.42 45.09 4.52
CA ILE A 92 -66.30 45.76 5.83
C ILE A 92 -66.17 47.27 5.66
N SER A 93 -66.57 48.02 6.69
CA SER A 93 -66.38 49.48 6.72
C SER A 93 -64.91 49.86 6.84
N TYR A 94 -64.58 51.09 6.45
CA TYR A 94 -63.25 51.68 6.63
C TYR A 94 -62.85 51.76 8.12
N ASN A 95 -61.54 51.82 8.38
CA ASN A 95 -60.99 52.04 9.72
C ASN A 95 -60.97 53.55 10.05
N PRO A 96 -61.73 54.01 11.08
CA PRO A 96 -61.80 55.43 11.44
C PRO A 96 -60.48 56.00 11.98
N ASN A 97 -59.54 55.15 12.41
CA ASN A 97 -58.23 55.58 12.91
C ASN A 97 -57.28 56.02 11.78
N LEU A 98 -57.57 55.69 10.51
CA LEU A 98 -56.69 55.97 9.37
C LEU A 98 -56.99 57.33 8.73
N THR A 99 -56.62 58.41 9.42
CA THR A 99 -56.76 59.79 8.91
C THR A 99 -55.69 60.18 7.90
N GLY A 100 -54.53 59.50 7.92
CA GLY A 100 -53.37 59.73 7.04
C GLY A 100 -53.17 58.62 6.00
N ASN A 101 -51.93 58.15 5.82
CA ASN A 101 -51.63 56.98 4.99
C ASN A 101 -52.01 55.68 5.71
N ALA A 102 -52.32 54.64 4.94
CA ALA A 102 -52.47 53.28 5.49
C ALA A 102 -51.12 52.78 6.06
N ALA A 103 -51.17 51.81 6.96
CA ALA A 103 -49.97 51.18 7.52
C ALA A 103 -49.20 50.48 6.41
N LYS A 104 -47.87 50.54 6.49
CA LYS A 104 -46.95 49.68 5.72
C LYS A 104 -46.59 48.43 6.52
N LEU A 105 -46.59 48.56 7.85
CA LEU A 105 -46.27 47.51 8.80
C LEU A 105 -47.24 47.57 9.98
N ILE A 106 -47.83 46.44 10.31
CA ILE A 106 -48.74 46.27 11.44
C ILE A 106 -48.06 45.37 12.48
N LEU A 107 -47.72 45.96 13.63
CA LEU A 107 -47.17 45.24 14.78
C LEU A 107 -48.27 44.97 15.80
N SER A 108 -48.53 43.68 16.06
CA SER A 108 -49.40 43.20 17.15
C SER A 108 -48.51 42.63 18.26
N GLU A 109 -48.32 43.42 19.31
CA GLU A 109 -47.49 43.06 20.47
C GLU A 109 -48.37 42.61 21.63
N VAL A 110 -48.10 41.42 22.18
CA VAL A 110 -48.76 40.93 23.38
C VAL A 110 -47.95 41.32 24.62
N THR A 111 -48.54 42.11 25.49
CA THR A 111 -47.96 42.59 26.76
C THR A 111 -48.45 41.82 27.98
N GLY A 112 -49.44 40.95 27.80
CA GLY A 112 -49.93 40.03 28.84
C GLY A 112 -49.02 38.82 29.04
N THR A 113 -49.51 37.84 29.81
CA THR A 113 -48.74 36.63 30.20
C THR A 113 -49.18 35.35 29.47
N SER A 114 -50.18 35.44 28.59
CA SER A 114 -50.74 34.29 27.87
C SER A 114 -50.06 34.08 26.51
N LYS A 115 -49.97 32.82 26.09
CA LYS A 115 -49.54 32.45 24.72
C LYS A 115 -50.55 32.92 23.68
N THR A 116 -50.08 33.10 22.45
CA THR A 116 -50.90 33.33 21.27
C THR A 116 -51.22 32.00 20.58
N TYR A 117 -52.48 31.80 20.22
CA TYR A 117 -52.95 30.68 19.41
C TYR A 117 -53.46 31.20 18.06
N LEU A 118 -52.87 30.73 16.97
CA LEU A 118 -53.23 31.07 15.60
C LEU A 118 -53.89 29.86 14.93
N ARG A 119 -55.22 29.82 14.96
CA ARG A 119 -56.03 28.68 14.48
C ARG A 119 -56.72 28.91 13.13
N GLY A 120 -56.53 30.09 12.55
CA GLY A 120 -57.12 30.48 11.27
C GLY A 120 -56.34 31.64 10.63
N TYR A 121 -56.82 32.12 9.49
CA TYR A 121 -56.12 33.14 8.71
C TYR A 121 -56.22 34.54 9.34
N THR A 122 -55.13 35.30 9.26
CA THR A 122 -55.10 36.74 9.55
C THR A 122 -55.10 37.52 8.24
N GLU A 123 -56.12 38.34 8.01
CA GLU A 123 -56.30 39.10 6.79
C GLU A 123 -56.06 40.60 7.01
N VAL A 124 -55.27 41.23 6.14
CA VAL A 124 -55.17 42.70 6.10
C VAL A 124 -56.21 43.25 5.14
N ALA A 125 -57.21 43.98 5.63
CA ALA A 125 -58.21 44.59 4.76
C ALA A 125 -57.70 45.89 4.12
N GLY A 126 -57.97 46.06 2.83
CA GLY A 126 -57.59 47.28 2.09
C GLY A 126 -56.15 47.23 1.60
N VAL A 127 -55.34 48.22 1.96
CA VAL A 127 -53.94 48.31 1.49
C VAL A 127 -53.11 47.22 2.17
N ALA A 128 -52.42 46.41 1.36
CA ALA A 128 -51.52 45.37 1.85
C ALA A 128 -50.43 45.94 2.78
N ALA A 129 -50.11 45.21 3.84
CA ALA A 129 -49.08 45.60 4.81
C ALA A 129 -48.37 44.36 5.37
N ASP A 130 -47.12 44.52 5.79
CA ASP A 130 -46.42 43.48 6.53
C ASP A 130 -47.05 43.31 7.92
N VAL A 131 -47.08 42.07 8.42
CA VAL A 131 -47.69 41.76 9.72
C VAL A 131 -46.65 41.13 10.66
N ILE A 132 -46.52 41.69 11.85
CA ILE A 132 -45.72 41.11 12.94
C ILE A 132 -46.65 40.75 14.10
N ILE A 133 -46.55 39.51 14.57
CA ILE A 133 -47.16 39.05 15.82
C ILE A 133 -46.03 38.73 16.80
N ALA A 134 -45.91 39.53 17.85
CA ALA A 134 -44.85 39.43 18.85
C ALA A 134 -45.43 39.06 20.22
N ASN A 135 -45.09 37.87 20.74
CA ASN A 135 -45.54 37.41 22.05
C ASN A 135 -44.42 36.64 22.78
N PRO A 136 -43.74 37.26 23.76
CA PRO A 136 -42.67 36.62 24.53
C PRO A 136 -43.05 35.36 25.30
N ASN A 137 -44.35 35.13 25.54
CA ASN A 137 -44.83 33.94 26.23
C ASN A 137 -44.88 32.69 25.33
N GLY A 138 -44.81 32.88 24.01
CA GLY A 138 -44.87 31.81 23.00
C GLY A 138 -46.08 31.92 22.07
N ILE A 139 -45.98 31.24 20.92
CA ILE A 139 -46.97 31.24 19.85
C ILE A 139 -47.22 29.78 19.42
N SER A 140 -48.49 29.38 19.31
CA SER A 140 -48.90 28.09 18.72
C SER A 140 -49.69 28.36 17.45
N VAL A 141 -49.42 27.59 16.40
CA VAL A 141 -50.08 27.67 15.08
C VAL A 141 -50.70 26.32 14.75
N ASN A 142 -52.01 26.35 14.43
CA ASN A 142 -52.79 25.16 14.09
C ASN A 142 -53.85 25.52 13.04
N GLY A 143 -53.46 25.50 11.76
CA GLY A 143 -54.28 25.97 10.64
C GLY A 143 -54.18 27.47 10.39
N GLY A 144 -53.13 28.12 10.90
CA GLY A 144 -52.91 29.56 10.70
C GLY A 144 -52.39 29.89 9.29
N GLY A 145 -52.58 31.14 8.88
CA GLY A 145 -52.08 31.68 7.61
C GLY A 145 -52.31 33.18 7.48
N PHE A 146 -51.93 33.78 6.35
CA PHE A 146 -52.05 35.22 6.11
C PHE A 146 -52.73 35.52 4.77
N ILE A 147 -53.52 36.59 4.71
CA ILE A 147 -54.17 37.07 3.48
C ILE A 147 -53.82 38.55 3.30
N ASN A 148 -53.55 38.94 2.06
CA ASN A 148 -53.16 40.31 1.68
C ASN A 148 -51.97 40.88 2.50
N THR A 149 -51.03 39.99 2.84
CA THR A 149 -49.86 40.29 3.67
C THR A 149 -48.61 39.93 2.86
N PRO A 150 -47.77 40.88 2.43
CA PRO A 150 -46.58 40.56 1.65
C PRO A 150 -45.55 39.74 2.45
N ASN A 151 -45.26 40.16 3.70
CA ASN A 151 -44.37 39.46 4.61
C ASN A 151 -44.99 39.32 6.00
N ALA A 152 -44.76 38.19 6.66
CA ALA A 152 -45.19 37.95 8.03
C ALA A 152 -44.01 37.62 8.95
N THR A 153 -44.08 38.02 10.21
CA THR A 153 -43.13 37.60 11.26
C THR A 153 -43.86 37.16 12.51
N LEU A 154 -43.59 35.94 12.95
CA LEU A 154 -43.97 35.45 14.27
C LEU A 154 -42.75 35.51 15.17
N SER A 155 -42.84 36.24 16.29
CA SER A 155 -41.71 36.45 17.18
C SER A 155 -42.08 36.19 18.63
N THR A 156 -41.23 35.48 19.38
CA THR A 156 -41.26 35.46 20.85
C THR A 156 -40.27 36.47 21.44
N GLY A 157 -39.68 37.32 20.61
CA GLY A 157 -38.87 38.43 21.07
C GLY A 157 -39.71 39.68 21.36
N THR A 158 -39.26 40.45 22.34
CA THR A 158 -39.83 41.78 22.62
C THR A 158 -39.41 42.74 21.50
N PRO A 159 -40.35 43.49 20.86
CA PRO A 159 -40.00 44.46 19.84
C PRO A 159 -39.10 45.59 20.37
N LEU A 160 -38.02 45.88 19.67
CA LEU A 160 -37.09 46.98 20.00
C LEU A 160 -37.44 48.22 19.18
N LEU A 161 -37.88 49.30 19.82
CA LEU A 161 -38.20 50.56 19.15
C LEU A 161 -37.26 51.69 19.58
N TYR A 162 -36.77 52.47 18.60
CA TYR A 162 -36.04 53.71 18.84
C TYR A 162 -36.72 54.86 18.09
N GLN A 163 -37.15 55.89 18.82
CA GLN A 163 -37.88 57.05 18.27
C GLN A 163 -39.08 56.67 17.36
N GLY A 164 -39.80 55.60 17.74
CA GLY A 164 -40.97 55.11 17.00
C GLY A 164 -40.63 54.23 15.78
N ILE A 165 -39.36 53.95 15.51
CA ILE A 165 -38.92 53.06 14.43
C ILE A 165 -38.62 51.69 15.03
N LEU A 166 -39.20 50.63 14.46
CA LEU A 166 -38.87 49.26 14.83
C LEU A 166 -37.44 48.94 14.36
N GLN A 167 -36.57 48.58 15.30
CA GLN A 167 -35.18 48.22 15.06
C GLN A 167 -34.98 46.71 14.94
N GLY A 168 -35.84 45.92 15.58
CA GLY A 168 -35.68 44.47 15.66
C GLY A 168 -36.43 43.85 16.83
N PHE A 169 -35.94 42.70 17.30
CA PHE A 169 -36.51 41.91 18.38
C PHE A 169 -35.43 41.46 19.36
N ASP A 170 -35.78 41.45 20.64
CA ASP A 170 -34.97 40.87 21.70
C ASP A 170 -35.59 39.54 22.16
N VAL A 171 -35.06 38.43 21.67
CA VAL A 171 -35.50 37.06 22.00
C VAL A 171 -34.77 36.59 23.26
N SER A 172 -35.53 36.34 24.32
CA SER A 172 -35.02 35.86 25.62
C SER A 172 -35.72 34.57 26.10
N GLY A 173 -36.81 34.17 25.45
CA GLY A 173 -37.65 33.04 25.84
C GLY A 173 -38.78 32.79 24.85
N GLY A 174 -39.67 31.86 25.19
CA GLY A 174 -40.86 31.51 24.41
C GLY A 174 -40.56 30.60 23.21
N ASN A 175 -41.44 29.63 22.99
CA ASN A 175 -41.36 28.71 21.86
C ASN A 175 -42.41 29.08 20.81
N ILE A 176 -42.10 28.81 19.55
CA ILE A 176 -43.11 28.70 18.49
C ILE A 176 -43.41 27.22 18.30
N VAL A 177 -44.70 26.85 18.27
CA VAL A 177 -45.16 25.48 18.08
C VAL A 177 -46.04 25.43 16.84
N ILE A 178 -45.73 24.56 15.89
CA ILE A 178 -46.60 24.28 14.73
C ILE A 178 -47.23 22.91 14.96
N GLU A 179 -48.56 22.85 15.03
CA GLU A 179 -49.30 21.65 15.41
C GLU A 179 -50.60 21.50 14.62
N GLY A 180 -51.28 20.35 14.77
CA GLY A 180 -52.58 20.10 14.14
C GLY A 180 -52.58 20.28 12.61
N ASP A 181 -53.40 21.21 12.12
CA ASP A 181 -53.57 21.51 10.69
C ASP A 181 -52.35 22.25 10.08
N GLY A 182 -51.34 22.58 10.88
CA GLY A 182 -50.07 23.14 10.42
C GLY A 182 -50.08 24.65 10.22
N PHE A 183 -49.18 25.14 9.36
CA PHE A 183 -49.03 26.56 9.07
C PHE A 183 -48.90 26.79 7.56
N ASN A 184 -49.84 27.54 6.98
CA ASN A 184 -49.85 27.85 5.55
C ASN A 184 -49.50 29.31 5.29
N ALA A 185 -48.27 29.54 4.86
CA ALA A 185 -47.71 30.83 4.43
C ALA A 185 -47.16 30.78 2.99
N HIS A 186 -47.61 29.82 2.17
CA HIS A 186 -47.11 29.69 0.79
C HIS A 186 -47.60 30.81 -0.14
N ASN A 187 -48.69 31.49 0.21
CA ASN A 187 -49.26 32.57 -0.58
C ASN A 187 -48.67 33.96 -0.28
N ILE A 188 -47.67 34.04 0.61
CA ILE A 188 -46.96 35.28 0.95
C ILE A 188 -45.49 35.14 0.59
N ALA A 189 -44.82 36.26 0.28
CA ALA A 189 -43.45 36.23 -0.23
C ALA A 189 -42.44 35.71 0.80
N LYS A 190 -42.65 36.02 2.08
CA LYS A 190 -41.73 35.58 3.15
C LYS A 190 -42.41 35.47 4.50
N VAL A 191 -42.04 34.45 5.25
CA VAL A 191 -42.34 34.33 6.67
C VAL A 191 -41.07 34.20 7.51
N ASN A 192 -40.99 34.98 8.58
CA ASN A 192 -39.93 34.88 9.59
C ASN A 192 -40.48 34.26 10.89
N LEU A 193 -39.76 33.30 11.47
CA LEU A 193 -40.04 32.71 12.77
C LEU A 193 -38.86 32.98 13.70
N TYR A 194 -39.07 33.83 14.70
CA TYR A 194 -38.04 34.23 15.67
C TYR A 194 -38.43 33.74 17.06
N ALA A 195 -37.72 32.74 17.59
CA ALA A 195 -38.10 32.13 18.87
C ALA A 195 -36.89 31.69 19.68
N LYS A 196 -37.09 31.34 20.96
CA LYS A 196 -36.07 30.57 21.68
C LYS A 196 -35.93 29.17 21.09
N ALA A 197 -37.05 28.50 20.83
CA ALA A 197 -37.10 27.21 20.16
C ALA A 197 -38.32 27.09 19.25
N LEU A 198 -38.22 26.24 18.23
CA LEU A 198 -39.29 25.88 17.31
C LEU A 198 -39.61 24.38 17.45
N GLU A 199 -40.87 24.08 17.77
CA GLU A 199 -41.40 22.71 17.82
C GLU A 199 -42.27 22.47 16.59
N LEU A 200 -41.87 21.52 15.73
CA LEU A 200 -42.56 21.22 14.47
C LEU A 200 -43.28 19.87 14.55
N ASN A 201 -44.57 19.93 14.88
CA ASN A 201 -45.46 18.77 15.04
C ASN A 201 -46.45 18.58 13.87
N ALA A 202 -46.43 19.49 12.91
CA ALA A 202 -47.28 19.47 11.72
C ALA A 202 -46.55 20.13 10.53
N LYS A 203 -47.20 20.15 9.36
CA LYS A 203 -46.60 20.68 8.12
C LYS A 203 -46.55 22.21 8.12
N LEU A 204 -45.45 22.76 7.60
CA LEU A 204 -45.26 24.18 7.36
C LEU A 204 -45.04 24.41 5.86
N TYR A 205 -45.87 25.27 5.26
CA TYR A 205 -45.77 25.67 3.87
C TYR A 205 -45.39 27.15 3.77
N ALA A 206 -44.40 27.49 2.94
CA ALA A 206 -43.97 28.87 2.72
C ALA A 206 -43.51 29.09 1.26
N ASP A 207 -43.35 30.35 0.85
CA ASP A 207 -42.55 30.70 -0.34
C ASP A 207 -41.08 30.82 0.08
N ALA A 208 -40.74 31.83 0.88
CA ALA A 208 -39.48 31.91 1.62
C ALA A 208 -39.71 31.79 3.14
N LEU A 209 -38.96 30.90 3.80
CA LEU A 209 -38.99 30.67 5.25
C LEU A 209 -37.66 31.04 5.88
N HIS A 210 -37.68 31.96 6.84
CA HIS A 210 -36.53 32.28 7.69
C HIS A 210 -36.85 31.91 9.13
N VAL A 211 -36.03 31.06 9.74
CA VAL A 211 -36.17 30.68 11.15
C VAL A 211 -34.89 31.06 11.89
N THR A 212 -35.04 31.77 13.00
CA THR A 212 -33.96 32.06 13.94
C THR A 212 -34.36 31.57 15.32
N THR A 213 -33.54 30.68 15.88
CA THR A 213 -33.73 30.06 17.19
C THR A 213 -32.57 30.40 18.14
N GLY A 214 -32.84 30.31 19.44
CA GLY A 214 -31.91 30.68 20.52
C GLY A 214 -32.17 32.08 21.10
N GLU A 215 -31.41 32.43 22.14
CA GLU A 215 -31.49 33.74 22.78
C GLU A 215 -30.67 34.77 21.97
N ASN A 216 -31.35 35.70 21.29
CA ASN A 216 -30.77 36.58 20.27
C ASN A 216 -31.30 38.00 20.35
N THR A 217 -30.53 38.95 19.85
CA THR A 217 -31.05 40.21 19.32
C THR A 217 -31.08 40.11 17.80
N ILE A 218 -32.24 40.29 17.18
CA ILE A 218 -32.45 40.16 15.73
C ILE A 218 -32.84 41.51 15.18
N ALA A 219 -32.04 42.10 14.31
CA ALA A 219 -32.35 43.36 13.65
C ALA A 219 -33.46 43.20 12.58
N LEU A 220 -34.07 44.31 12.16
CA LEU A 220 -35.17 44.29 11.18
C LEU A 220 -34.74 43.75 9.80
N ASP A 221 -33.45 43.89 9.46
CA ASP A 221 -32.86 43.32 8.25
C ASP A 221 -32.57 41.81 8.35
N GLY A 222 -32.81 41.20 9.51
CA GLY A 222 -32.56 39.79 9.80
C GLY A 222 -31.18 39.50 10.41
N THR A 223 -30.34 40.51 10.63
CA THR A 223 -29.02 40.32 11.26
C THR A 223 -29.18 39.79 12.68
N VAL A 224 -28.53 38.67 12.99
CA VAL A 224 -28.62 37.98 14.28
C VAL A 224 -27.37 38.25 15.12
N SER A 225 -27.57 38.84 16.30
CA SER A 225 -26.56 39.00 17.35
C SER A 225 -26.88 38.03 18.50
N SER A 226 -26.17 36.90 18.50
CA SER A 226 -26.27 35.86 19.53
C SER A 226 -25.91 36.39 20.91
N LYS A 227 -26.65 35.96 21.95
CA LYS A 227 -26.28 36.20 23.35
C LYS A 227 -25.33 35.12 23.91
N GLU A 228 -24.92 34.17 23.09
CA GLU A 228 -23.84 33.19 23.35
C GLU A 228 -24.04 32.34 24.63
N LYS A 229 -25.29 32.06 24.99
CA LYS A 229 -25.60 31.29 26.19
C LYS A 229 -25.45 29.80 25.94
N THR A 230 -24.69 29.12 26.79
CA THR A 230 -24.72 27.65 26.87
C THR A 230 -26.07 27.23 27.43
N SER A 231 -26.82 26.46 26.67
CA SER A 231 -28.18 26.04 27.01
C SER A 231 -28.35 24.55 26.72
N THR A 232 -29.31 23.90 27.38
CA THR A 232 -29.56 22.45 27.24
C THR A 232 -30.90 22.21 26.55
N GLY A 233 -30.94 21.40 25.50
CA GLY A 233 -32.16 21.05 24.75
C GLY A 233 -31.92 21.03 23.24
N LEU A 234 -33.00 21.11 22.46
CA LEU A 234 -33.00 21.28 21.00
C LEU A 234 -33.60 22.64 20.64
N SER A 235 -33.05 23.33 19.64
CA SER A 235 -33.54 24.63 19.17
C SER A 235 -34.63 24.46 18.12
N LEU A 236 -34.52 23.38 17.34
CA LEU A 236 -35.56 22.83 16.49
C LEU A 236 -35.79 21.37 16.91
N ASP A 237 -36.98 21.07 17.40
CA ASP A 237 -37.44 19.72 17.69
C ASP A 237 -38.63 19.38 16.80
N SER A 238 -38.61 18.22 16.16
CA SER A 238 -39.64 17.82 15.19
C SER A 238 -40.10 16.40 15.43
N THR A 239 -41.40 16.16 15.23
CA THR A 239 -41.98 14.82 15.34
C THR A 239 -42.15 14.16 13.97
N LEU A 240 -42.52 12.88 13.96
CA LEU A 240 -42.81 12.11 12.75
C LEU A 240 -43.95 12.68 11.87
N LEU A 241 -44.73 13.64 12.38
CA LEU A 241 -45.83 14.29 11.66
C LEU A 241 -45.45 15.65 11.05
N GLY A 242 -44.26 16.17 11.37
CA GLY A 242 -43.76 17.44 10.87
C GLY A 242 -43.22 17.37 9.43
N GLY A 243 -43.07 18.54 8.80
CA GLY A 243 -42.43 18.70 7.49
C GLY A 243 -42.35 20.17 7.08
N ILE A 244 -41.33 20.55 6.32
CA ILE A 244 -41.17 21.92 5.80
C ILE A 244 -41.15 21.90 4.28
N TYR A 245 -42.01 22.72 3.67
CA TYR A 245 -42.18 22.81 2.22
C TYR A 245 -42.11 24.29 1.79
N ALA A 246 -41.01 24.69 1.15
CA ALA A 246 -40.82 26.06 0.69
C ALA A 246 -40.01 26.14 -0.61
N ASN A 247 -39.90 27.34 -1.20
CA ASN A 247 -38.93 27.58 -2.27
C ASN A 247 -37.55 27.82 -1.67
N ALA A 248 -37.44 28.71 -0.68
CA ALA A 248 -36.19 28.98 0.03
C ALA A 248 -36.35 28.81 1.55
N ILE A 249 -35.40 28.16 2.19
CA ILE A 249 -35.37 27.92 3.64
C ILE A 249 -34.02 28.37 4.20
N THR A 250 -34.06 29.24 5.21
CA THR A 250 -32.88 29.58 6.04
C THR A 250 -33.20 29.28 7.50
N LEU A 251 -32.42 28.43 8.14
CA LEU A 251 -32.55 28.06 9.55
C LEU A 251 -31.25 28.43 10.29
N LYS A 252 -31.35 29.31 11.28
CA LYS A 252 -30.23 29.72 12.13
C LYS A 252 -30.49 29.35 13.59
N SER A 253 -29.50 28.75 14.24
CA SER A 253 -29.53 28.43 15.67
C SER A 253 -28.27 28.97 16.34
N SER A 254 -28.46 29.94 17.24
CA SER A 254 -27.36 30.70 17.85
C SER A 254 -26.80 30.11 19.14
N ASP A 255 -27.63 29.40 19.92
CA ASP A 255 -27.26 28.91 21.24
C ASP A 255 -26.21 27.80 21.13
N LYS A 256 -25.11 27.94 21.89
CA LYS A 256 -24.00 26.98 21.86
C LYS A 256 -24.40 25.64 22.46
N GLY A 257 -24.12 24.58 21.72
CA GLY A 257 -24.33 23.19 22.15
C GLY A 257 -25.78 22.70 21.99
N ILE A 258 -26.67 23.53 21.46
CA ILE A 258 -28.03 23.14 21.12
C ILE A 258 -28.09 22.68 19.66
N GLY A 259 -28.45 21.42 19.46
CA GLY A 259 -28.59 20.84 18.12
C GLY A 259 -29.92 21.16 17.44
N VAL A 260 -29.95 20.91 16.14
CA VAL A 260 -31.12 21.00 15.25
C VAL A 260 -31.42 19.61 14.70
N THR A 261 -32.64 19.12 14.92
CA THR A 261 -33.13 17.89 14.26
C THR A 261 -34.14 18.26 13.19
N LEU A 262 -33.76 18.09 11.93
CA LEU A 262 -34.65 18.37 10.80
C LEU A 262 -35.86 17.43 10.81
N PRO A 263 -37.05 17.91 10.40
CA PRO A 263 -38.24 17.09 10.32
C PRO A 263 -38.09 15.96 9.29
N PRO A 264 -38.94 14.92 9.34
CA PRO A 264 -38.84 13.75 8.48
C PRO A 264 -38.68 14.06 6.99
N GLU A 265 -39.25 15.18 6.52
CA GLU A 265 -39.10 15.66 5.15
C GLU A 265 -38.94 17.18 5.11
N VAL A 266 -37.92 17.63 4.37
CA VAL A 266 -37.67 19.03 4.01
C VAL A 266 -37.59 19.14 2.49
N LEU A 267 -38.47 19.93 1.89
CA LEU A 267 -38.49 20.22 0.47
C LEU A 267 -38.26 21.72 0.25
N ALA A 268 -37.17 22.05 -0.46
CA ALA A 268 -36.78 23.42 -0.76
C ALA A 268 -36.50 23.60 -2.26
N GLN A 269 -37.45 24.10 -3.06
CA GLN A 269 -37.30 24.13 -4.52
C GLN A 269 -36.00 24.83 -4.99
N ASP A 270 -35.64 25.94 -4.34
CA ASP A 270 -34.47 26.75 -4.67
C ASP A 270 -33.30 26.47 -3.73
N SER A 271 -33.47 26.63 -2.42
CA SER A 271 -32.35 26.47 -1.47
C SER A 271 -32.74 26.12 -0.03
N LEU A 272 -31.86 25.35 0.61
CA LEU A 272 -31.83 25.10 2.05
C LEU A 272 -30.48 25.59 2.63
N GLU A 273 -30.52 26.50 3.59
CA GLU A 273 -29.35 26.94 4.35
C GLU A 273 -29.55 26.71 5.85
N LEU A 274 -28.64 25.96 6.48
CA LEU A 274 -28.57 25.74 7.92
C LEU A 274 -27.26 26.33 8.48
N ASP A 275 -27.38 27.16 9.50
CA ASP A 275 -26.27 27.76 10.26
C ASP A 275 -26.49 27.51 11.77
N VAL A 276 -25.79 26.53 12.32
CA VAL A 276 -26.09 25.94 13.64
C VAL A 276 -24.84 25.88 14.53
N ASN A 277 -24.93 26.49 15.72
CA ASN A 277 -23.92 26.42 16.79
C ASN A 277 -24.03 25.12 17.63
N GLY A 278 -24.26 23.98 16.98
CA GLY A 278 -24.56 22.69 17.61
C GLY A 278 -24.71 21.57 16.58
N GLU A 279 -25.03 20.35 17.03
CA GLU A 279 -25.15 19.18 16.15
C GLU A 279 -26.34 19.31 15.19
N ILE A 280 -26.15 18.95 13.93
CA ILE A 280 -27.24 18.88 12.94
C ILE A 280 -27.56 17.41 12.69
N ILE A 281 -28.80 17.02 12.96
CA ILE A 281 -29.35 15.73 12.57
C ILE A 281 -30.21 15.95 11.33
N VAL A 282 -29.75 15.38 10.22
CA VAL A 282 -30.40 15.55 8.91
C VAL A 282 -31.30 14.35 8.62
N SER A 283 -32.57 14.65 8.40
CA SER A 283 -33.59 13.73 7.87
C SER A 283 -33.65 13.86 6.34
N LYS A 284 -34.76 13.49 5.69
CA LYS A 284 -34.84 13.53 4.22
C LYS A 284 -34.86 14.97 3.72
N VAL A 285 -33.92 15.33 2.86
CA VAL A 285 -33.81 16.65 2.24
C VAL A 285 -33.86 16.52 0.73
N THR A 286 -34.70 17.32 0.08
CA THR A 286 -34.68 17.52 -1.37
C THR A 286 -34.67 19.01 -1.66
N ALA A 287 -33.60 19.51 -2.26
CA ALA A 287 -33.47 20.94 -2.51
C ALA A 287 -32.79 21.31 -3.83
N GLY A 288 -33.00 22.52 -4.34
CA GLY A 288 -32.21 23.06 -5.45
C GLY A 288 -30.73 23.15 -5.06
N ALA A 289 -30.40 23.92 -4.04
CA ALA A 289 -29.08 23.98 -3.43
C ALA A 289 -29.17 23.72 -1.92
N THR A 290 -28.18 23.06 -1.33
CA THR A 290 -28.12 22.84 0.12
C THR A 290 -26.80 23.32 0.69
N THR A 291 -26.86 24.09 1.77
CA THR A 291 -25.70 24.51 2.58
C THR A 291 -25.95 24.14 4.04
N LEU A 292 -25.10 23.30 4.62
CA LEU A 292 -25.17 22.91 6.03
C LEU A 292 -23.90 23.38 6.73
N LYS A 293 -24.02 24.14 7.81
CA LYS A 293 -22.91 24.60 8.64
C LYS A 293 -23.16 24.27 10.09
N ALA A 294 -22.39 23.32 10.62
CA ALA A 294 -22.27 23.06 12.04
C ALA A 294 -20.94 23.65 12.53
N HIS A 295 -20.97 24.58 13.48
CA HIS A 295 -19.76 25.24 13.96
C HIS A 295 -18.89 24.32 14.86
N ASP A 296 -19.05 24.34 16.19
CA ASP A 296 -18.23 23.53 17.10
C ASP A 296 -18.80 22.11 17.36
N ALA A 297 -19.49 21.53 16.38
CA ALA A 297 -20.24 20.27 16.52
C ALA A 297 -20.08 19.38 15.29
N GLY A 298 -20.96 18.40 15.10
CA GLY A 298 -20.94 17.49 13.94
C GLY A 298 -22.25 17.50 13.18
N ILE A 299 -22.27 16.79 12.06
CA ILE A 299 -23.46 16.55 11.24
C ILE A 299 -23.65 15.04 11.12
N LYS A 300 -24.86 14.58 11.45
CA LYS A 300 -25.26 13.18 11.33
C LYS A 300 -26.40 13.06 10.34
N LEU A 301 -26.24 12.23 9.33
CA LEU A 301 -27.31 11.87 8.41
C LEU A 301 -28.07 10.65 8.91
N GLN A 302 -29.40 10.77 8.99
CA GLN A 302 -30.34 9.68 9.26
C GLN A 302 -31.21 9.34 8.03
N ASN A 303 -31.20 10.18 7.00
CA ASN A 303 -31.88 9.94 5.73
C ASN A 303 -31.15 10.65 4.57
N ASP A 304 -31.69 10.52 3.36
CA ASP A 304 -31.03 10.96 2.14
C ASP A 304 -31.10 12.49 1.95
N ILE A 305 -30.04 13.04 1.36
CA ILE A 305 -29.97 14.40 0.87
C ILE A 305 -29.82 14.33 -0.65
N SER A 306 -30.76 14.94 -1.37
CA SER A 306 -30.66 15.16 -2.82
C SER A 306 -30.67 16.65 -3.12
N ALA A 307 -29.64 17.13 -3.80
CA ALA A 307 -29.56 18.52 -4.25
C ALA A 307 -28.91 18.67 -5.62
N LYS A 308 -29.04 19.84 -6.26
CA LYS A 308 -28.22 20.16 -7.44
C LYS A 308 -26.78 20.49 -7.01
N THR A 309 -26.63 21.36 -6.02
CA THR A 309 -25.32 21.66 -5.41
C THR A 309 -25.38 21.50 -3.90
N LEU A 310 -24.30 20.97 -3.32
CA LEU A 310 -24.23 20.70 -1.89
C LEU A 310 -22.93 21.21 -1.27
N SER A 311 -23.05 22.02 -0.23
CA SER A 311 -21.95 22.52 0.60
C SER A 311 -22.16 22.11 2.05
N ILE A 312 -21.21 21.39 2.64
CA ILE A 312 -21.25 20.95 4.03
C ILE A 312 -19.99 21.46 4.73
N ASP A 313 -20.16 22.26 5.76
CA ASP A 313 -19.13 22.53 6.78
C ASP A 313 -19.60 21.85 8.07
N ALA A 314 -19.05 20.67 8.35
CA ALA A 314 -19.47 19.87 9.49
C ALA A 314 -18.84 20.34 10.80
N GLY A 315 -17.86 21.26 10.77
CA GLY A 315 -17.12 21.71 11.95
C GLY A 315 -16.18 20.63 12.49
N LYS A 316 -16.74 19.55 13.04
CA LYS A 316 -16.03 18.35 13.53
C LYS A 316 -16.30 17.14 12.64
N LYS A 317 -17.23 16.26 13.05
CA LYS A 317 -17.46 14.97 12.39
C LYS A 317 -18.68 15.04 11.45
N LEU A 318 -18.51 14.58 10.22
CA LEU A 318 -19.62 14.19 9.34
C LEU A 318 -19.79 12.67 9.42
N MET A 319 -21.00 12.20 9.67
CA MET A 319 -21.33 10.77 9.72
C MET A 319 -22.47 10.45 8.76
N ILE A 320 -22.19 9.54 7.83
CA ILE A 320 -23.15 9.01 6.85
C ILE A 320 -23.31 7.52 7.18
N GLU A 321 -24.46 7.17 7.75
CA GLU A 321 -24.77 5.78 8.12
C GLU A 321 -24.98 4.90 6.88
N GLU A 322 -24.96 3.58 7.08
CA GLU A 322 -25.30 2.58 6.05
C GLU A 322 -26.64 2.90 5.38
N ASP A 323 -26.73 2.65 4.07
CA ASP A 323 -27.91 2.92 3.22
C ASP A 323 -28.40 4.38 3.24
N LYS A 324 -27.52 5.34 3.53
CA LYS A 324 -27.85 6.78 3.43
C LYS A 324 -27.10 7.41 2.29
N ILE A 325 -27.79 8.25 1.54
CA ILE A 325 -27.27 8.84 0.31
C ILE A 325 -27.16 10.35 0.47
N ILE A 326 -25.98 10.87 0.18
CA ILE A 326 -25.76 12.26 -0.19
C ILE A 326 -25.51 12.30 -1.68
N GLU A 327 -26.46 12.82 -2.45
CA GLU A 327 -26.33 12.97 -3.89
C GLU A 327 -26.47 14.45 -4.30
N ALA A 328 -25.46 14.94 -5.02
CA ALA A 328 -25.50 16.23 -5.69
C ALA A 328 -25.46 16.03 -7.21
N SER A 329 -26.36 16.67 -7.97
CA SER A 329 -26.32 16.55 -9.43
C SER A 329 -25.10 17.25 -10.04
N ASP A 330 -24.66 18.42 -9.54
CA ASP A 330 -23.56 19.20 -10.12
C ASP A 330 -22.23 19.04 -9.37
N ALA A 331 -22.19 19.38 -8.08
CA ALA A 331 -20.96 19.42 -7.30
C ALA A 331 -21.21 19.25 -5.79
N LEU A 332 -20.21 18.67 -5.14
CA LEU A 332 -20.13 18.50 -3.70
C LEU A 332 -18.92 19.24 -3.12
N SER A 333 -19.11 20.04 -2.08
CA SER A 333 -18.02 20.66 -1.30
C SER A 333 -18.18 20.33 0.18
N ILE A 334 -17.27 19.54 0.75
CA ILE A 334 -17.28 19.18 2.17
C ILE A 334 -16.03 19.68 2.87
N ILE A 335 -16.23 20.27 4.04
CA ILE A 335 -15.19 20.60 5.02
C ILE A 335 -15.57 19.92 6.35
N ALA A 336 -14.62 19.19 6.96
CA ALA A 336 -14.81 18.52 8.25
C ALA A 336 -13.47 18.29 8.95
N GLU A 337 -13.47 18.08 10.27
CA GLU A 337 -12.32 17.48 10.94
C GLU A 337 -12.20 16.00 10.62
N SER A 338 -13.31 15.27 10.62
CA SER A 338 -13.34 13.85 10.29
C SER A 338 -14.61 13.46 9.54
N ILE A 339 -14.52 12.47 8.66
CA ILE A 339 -15.65 11.90 7.93
C ILE A 339 -15.66 10.40 8.19
N LEU A 340 -16.82 9.87 8.58
CA LEU A 340 -17.13 8.45 8.53
C LEU A 340 -18.23 8.25 7.50
N ASN A 341 -17.89 7.62 6.36
CA ASN A 341 -18.82 7.31 5.29
C ASN A 341 -19.07 5.80 5.20
N GLN A 342 -20.24 5.36 5.65
CA GLN A 342 -20.72 3.97 5.50
C GLN A 342 -21.82 3.85 4.42
N GLY A 343 -22.31 4.97 3.91
CA GLY A 343 -23.31 5.05 2.85
C GLY A 343 -22.72 5.58 1.55
N GLU A 344 -23.43 6.50 0.90
CA GLU A 344 -23.03 7.10 -0.37
C GLU A 344 -22.84 8.62 -0.25
N LEU A 345 -21.76 9.09 -0.87
CA LEU A 345 -21.46 10.49 -1.08
C LEU A 345 -21.09 10.72 -2.55
N SER A 346 -21.99 11.26 -3.36
CA SER A 346 -21.79 11.30 -4.80
C SER A 346 -22.17 12.62 -5.48
N ALA A 347 -21.40 12.97 -6.51
CA ALA A 347 -21.69 14.04 -7.46
C ALA A 347 -21.25 13.66 -8.89
N LEU A 348 -21.95 12.67 -9.45
CA LEU A 348 -21.50 11.97 -10.66
C LEU A 348 -22.01 12.56 -11.98
N GLU A 349 -23.06 13.38 -11.98
CA GLU A 349 -23.68 13.87 -13.23
C GLU A 349 -23.04 15.16 -13.74
N GLY A 350 -22.74 16.07 -12.81
CA GLY A 350 -22.14 17.37 -13.05
C GLY A 350 -20.73 17.26 -13.57
N LYS A 351 -20.22 18.35 -14.14
CA LYS A 351 -18.80 18.43 -14.55
C LYS A 351 -17.97 19.30 -13.62
N ASP A 352 -18.61 19.83 -12.59
CA ASP A 352 -17.97 20.68 -11.62
C ASP A 352 -17.15 19.82 -10.65
N LYS A 353 -16.01 20.36 -10.22
CA LYS A 353 -15.10 19.64 -9.36
C LYS A 353 -15.66 19.55 -7.94
N SER A 354 -15.80 18.32 -7.45
CA SER A 354 -16.15 18.04 -6.07
C SER A 354 -14.92 18.06 -5.18
N THR A 355 -15.06 18.57 -3.96
CA THR A 355 -13.93 18.68 -3.02
C THR A 355 -14.30 18.18 -1.64
N LEU A 356 -13.48 17.28 -1.08
CA LEU A 356 -13.54 16.83 0.31
C LEU A 356 -12.29 17.32 1.02
N ARG A 357 -12.42 18.29 1.92
CA ARG A 357 -11.33 18.82 2.74
C ARG A 357 -11.50 18.39 4.19
N VAL A 358 -10.77 17.36 4.57
CA VAL A 358 -10.79 16.77 5.90
C VAL A 358 -9.49 17.13 6.62
N THR A 359 -9.55 17.66 7.85
CA THR A 359 -8.31 18.08 8.53
C THR A 359 -7.64 16.95 9.31
N GLN A 360 -8.38 15.89 9.67
CA GLN A 360 -7.87 14.73 10.40
C GLN A 360 -8.09 13.43 9.61
N SER A 361 -9.23 12.74 9.78
CA SER A 361 -9.44 11.37 9.30
C SER A 361 -10.62 11.23 8.35
N LEU A 362 -10.40 10.55 7.22
CA LEU A 362 -11.45 10.12 6.29
C LEU A 362 -11.51 8.59 6.33
N GLU A 363 -12.56 8.05 6.94
CA GLU A 363 -12.90 6.63 6.94
C GLU A 363 -14.00 6.39 5.91
N ASN A 364 -13.67 5.71 4.81
CA ASN A 364 -14.60 5.37 3.75
C ASN A 364 -14.84 3.85 3.70
N GLU A 365 -16.00 3.44 4.19
CA GLU A 365 -16.53 2.07 4.11
C GLU A 365 -17.56 1.92 2.98
N GLY A 366 -18.19 3.03 2.57
CA GLY A 366 -19.16 3.09 1.48
C GLY A 366 -18.61 3.65 0.16
N PHE A 367 -19.42 4.44 -0.54
CA PHE A 367 -19.09 5.01 -1.85
C PHE A 367 -18.84 6.51 -1.78
N ILE A 368 -17.73 6.98 -2.36
CA ILE A 368 -17.44 8.39 -2.61
C ILE A 368 -17.24 8.58 -4.12
N GLY A 369 -18.12 9.36 -4.76
CA GLY A 369 -18.21 9.48 -6.21
C GLY A 369 -18.22 10.93 -6.71
N GLY A 370 -17.59 11.19 -7.85
CA GLY A 370 -17.57 12.53 -8.46
C GLY A 370 -17.26 12.49 -9.95
N TYR A 371 -17.51 13.58 -10.66
CA TYR A 371 -17.00 13.71 -12.02
C TYR A 371 -15.52 14.11 -12.05
N ASP A 372 -15.19 15.25 -11.44
CA ASP A 372 -13.82 15.60 -11.05
C ASP A 372 -13.79 15.69 -9.54
N MET A 373 -12.76 15.16 -8.90
CA MET A 373 -12.73 15.08 -7.44
C MET A 373 -11.34 15.37 -6.86
N ASP A 374 -11.30 16.28 -5.88
CA ASP A 374 -10.16 16.48 -5.00
C ASP A 374 -10.52 16.00 -3.58
N VAL A 375 -9.76 15.07 -3.04
CA VAL A 375 -9.88 14.60 -1.66
C VAL A 375 -8.61 14.96 -0.92
N SER A 376 -8.71 15.57 0.25
CA SER A 376 -7.58 15.81 1.14
C SER A 376 -7.91 15.43 2.57
N ALA A 377 -7.04 14.66 3.23
CA ALA A 377 -7.14 14.32 4.65
C ALA A 377 -5.75 14.17 5.27
N THR A 378 -5.61 14.13 6.60
CA THR A 378 -4.33 13.71 7.21
C THR A 378 -4.16 12.19 7.08
N HIS A 379 -5.21 11.43 7.41
CA HIS A 379 -5.26 9.98 7.33
C HIS A 379 -6.48 9.55 6.51
N ILE A 380 -6.30 8.64 5.57
CA ILE A 380 -7.38 8.04 4.78
C ILE A 380 -7.36 6.53 4.99
N GLU A 381 -8.48 5.99 5.43
CA GLU A 381 -8.78 4.56 5.45
C GLU A 381 -9.89 4.30 4.43
N ASN A 382 -9.60 3.51 3.40
CA ASN A 382 -10.56 3.19 2.34
C ASN A 382 -10.78 1.67 2.25
N THR A 383 -11.91 1.21 2.77
CA THR A 383 -12.39 -0.18 2.63
C THR A 383 -13.54 -0.28 1.63
N GLY A 384 -14.21 0.84 1.34
CA GLY A 384 -15.23 0.98 0.31
C GLY A 384 -14.68 1.37 -1.07
N ALA A 385 -15.33 2.31 -1.75
CA ALA A 385 -14.92 2.76 -3.08
C ALA A 385 -14.83 4.29 -3.19
N MET A 386 -13.73 4.78 -3.75
CA MET A 386 -13.56 6.15 -4.22
C MET A 386 -13.48 6.14 -5.75
N TYR A 387 -14.37 6.85 -6.42
CA TYR A 387 -14.53 6.78 -7.86
C TYR A 387 -14.70 8.17 -8.51
N SER A 388 -13.98 8.39 -9.61
CA SER A 388 -14.14 9.56 -10.45
C SER A 388 -14.42 9.21 -11.91
N LYS A 389 -15.41 9.86 -12.53
CA LYS A 389 -15.73 9.71 -13.97
C LYS A 389 -14.73 10.42 -14.89
N ASN A 390 -13.97 11.39 -14.38
CA ASN A 390 -12.89 12.08 -15.09
C ASN A 390 -11.62 12.03 -14.24
N ALA A 391 -11.22 13.09 -13.52
CA ALA A 391 -9.97 13.08 -12.75
C ALA A 391 -10.20 12.92 -11.23
N LEU A 392 -9.26 12.25 -10.56
CA LEU A 392 -9.24 12.11 -9.09
C LEU A 392 -7.86 12.50 -8.56
N SER A 393 -7.81 13.45 -7.63
CA SER A 393 -6.62 13.78 -6.85
C SER A 393 -6.86 13.51 -5.37
N ILE A 394 -5.99 12.73 -4.74
CA ILE A 394 -6.03 12.45 -3.30
C ILE A 394 -4.76 13.00 -2.66
N ASN A 395 -4.89 13.81 -1.62
CA ASN A 395 -3.78 14.37 -0.84
C ASN A 395 -3.86 13.89 0.61
N ALA A 396 -2.87 13.12 1.07
CA ALA A 396 -2.83 12.61 2.43
C ALA A 396 -1.44 12.57 3.05
N GLN A 397 -1.35 12.45 4.37
CA GLN A 397 -0.10 11.99 4.99
C GLN A 397 -0.03 10.47 4.93
N THR A 398 -1.11 9.79 5.29
CA THR A 398 -1.23 8.33 5.19
C THR A 398 -2.49 7.92 4.44
N LEU A 399 -2.36 6.89 3.61
CA LEU A 399 -3.46 6.29 2.85
C LEU A 399 -3.37 4.78 2.98
N ASN A 400 -4.37 4.16 3.59
CA ASN A 400 -4.54 2.71 3.61
C ASN A 400 -5.74 2.35 2.75
N ASN A 401 -5.51 1.57 1.69
CA ASN A 401 -6.53 1.14 0.75
C ASN A 401 -6.68 -0.37 0.78
N ASP A 402 -7.85 -0.84 1.24
CA ASP A 402 -8.29 -2.23 1.14
C ASP A 402 -9.45 -2.40 0.15
N GLY A 403 -10.08 -1.28 -0.24
CA GLY A 403 -11.14 -1.20 -1.24
C GLY A 403 -10.67 -0.74 -2.62
N LEU A 404 -11.51 0.04 -3.30
CA LEU A 404 -11.27 0.56 -4.65
C LEU A 404 -10.94 2.06 -4.61
N ILE A 405 -9.88 2.46 -5.32
CA ILE A 405 -9.64 3.84 -5.72
C ILE A 405 -9.52 3.86 -7.25
N ARG A 406 -10.42 4.56 -7.93
CA ARG A 406 -10.48 4.55 -9.40
C ARG A 406 -10.73 5.92 -10.02
N SER A 407 -10.05 6.18 -11.12
CA SER A 407 -10.29 7.31 -12.02
C SER A 407 -10.46 6.84 -13.47
N ASN A 408 -11.45 7.39 -14.17
CA ASN A 408 -11.65 7.17 -15.60
C ASN A 408 -10.82 8.13 -16.50
N SER A 409 -9.95 8.94 -15.89
CA SER A 409 -8.93 9.76 -16.56
C SER A 409 -7.68 9.74 -15.67
N THR A 410 -7.11 10.88 -15.28
CA THR A 410 -5.92 10.92 -14.43
C THR A 410 -6.22 10.59 -12.98
N LEU A 411 -5.33 9.84 -12.34
CA LEU A 411 -5.35 9.55 -10.90
C LEU A 411 -4.04 10.03 -10.27
N ASP A 412 -4.12 11.00 -9.37
CA ASP A 412 -2.97 11.51 -8.63
C ASP A 412 -3.14 11.19 -7.14
N LEU A 413 -2.27 10.33 -6.60
CA LEU A 413 -2.21 10.02 -5.17
C LEU A 413 -0.98 10.67 -4.56
N PHE A 414 -1.19 11.82 -3.92
CA PHE A 414 -0.19 12.59 -3.22
C PHE A 414 -0.17 12.22 -1.73
N VAL A 415 0.65 11.24 -1.36
CA VAL A 415 0.76 10.69 -0.01
C VAL A 415 2.16 10.96 0.54
N SER A 416 2.30 11.89 1.49
CA SER A 416 3.62 12.35 1.93
C SER A 416 4.39 11.34 2.79
N ASN A 417 3.69 10.56 3.62
CA ASN A 417 4.30 9.56 4.48
C ASN A 417 4.12 8.14 3.91
N THR A 418 3.01 7.47 4.23
CA THR A 418 2.84 6.04 3.90
C THR A 418 1.58 5.79 3.09
N LEU A 419 1.73 5.17 1.91
CA LEU A 419 0.65 4.56 1.15
C LEU A 419 0.73 3.04 1.31
N THR A 420 -0.33 2.41 1.82
CA THR A 420 -0.48 0.95 1.85
C THR A 420 -1.67 0.54 0.99
N ASN A 421 -1.43 -0.20 -0.08
CA ASN A 421 -2.47 -0.88 -0.85
C ASN A 421 -2.49 -2.34 -0.40
N GLN A 422 -3.53 -2.72 0.34
CA GLN A 422 -3.70 -4.05 0.90
C GLN A 422 -3.96 -5.08 -0.19
N LYS A 423 -4.00 -6.36 0.20
CA LYS A 423 -4.10 -7.48 -0.73
C LYS A 423 -5.35 -7.41 -1.62
N GLU A 424 -6.50 -7.01 -1.05
CA GLU A 424 -7.75 -6.86 -1.80
C GLU A 424 -7.88 -5.45 -2.41
N GLY A 425 -6.97 -4.54 -2.07
CA GLY A 425 -6.95 -3.16 -2.52
C GLY A 425 -6.61 -3.02 -4.00
N VAL A 426 -7.40 -2.19 -4.68
CA VAL A 426 -7.25 -1.86 -6.10
C VAL A 426 -7.10 -0.35 -6.27
N ILE A 427 -6.00 0.06 -6.92
CA ILE A 427 -5.77 1.43 -7.39
C ILE A 427 -5.72 1.40 -8.92
N TYR A 428 -6.65 2.09 -9.59
CA TYR A 428 -6.81 1.99 -11.05
C TYR A 428 -7.00 3.36 -11.73
N SER A 429 -6.33 3.57 -12.85
CA SER A 429 -6.48 4.76 -13.72
C SER A 429 -6.68 4.38 -15.19
N ASP A 430 -7.70 4.92 -15.87
CA ASP A 430 -7.80 4.84 -17.35
C ASP A 430 -6.81 5.82 -18.03
N GLY A 431 -6.32 6.82 -17.27
CA GLY A 431 -5.36 7.82 -17.70
C GLY A 431 -3.97 7.55 -17.13
N THR A 432 -3.22 8.62 -16.86
CA THR A 432 -1.94 8.50 -16.14
C THR A 432 -2.22 8.31 -14.65
N LEU A 433 -1.40 7.50 -13.97
CA LEU A 433 -1.39 7.35 -12.52
C LEU A 433 -0.09 7.91 -11.94
N THR A 434 -0.19 8.86 -11.01
CA THR A 434 0.95 9.42 -10.27
C THR A 434 0.85 9.03 -8.80
N LEU A 435 1.91 8.46 -8.23
CA LEU A 435 2.09 8.25 -6.79
C LEU A 435 3.30 9.06 -6.32
N ALA A 436 3.10 10.06 -5.46
CA ALA A 436 4.17 10.93 -4.97
C ALA A 436 3.82 11.54 -3.61
N ALA A 437 4.70 12.34 -3.00
CA ALA A 437 4.39 13.04 -1.74
C ALA A 437 3.51 14.28 -1.94
N ASN A 438 3.61 14.92 -3.11
CA ASN A 438 2.91 16.17 -3.45
C ASN A 438 2.91 16.40 -4.97
N SER A 439 2.28 17.48 -5.42
CA SER A 439 2.18 17.86 -6.83
C SER A 439 3.52 18.25 -7.49
N ALA A 440 4.56 18.54 -6.71
CA ALA A 440 5.92 18.72 -7.22
C ALA A 440 6.66 17.39 -7.46
N GLN A 441 5.99 16.26 -7.21
CA GLN A 441 6.52 14.89 -7.35
C GLN A 441 7.72 14.61 -6.43
N ASP A 442 7.71 15.21 -5.23
CA ASP A 442 8.62 14.79 -4.17
C ASP A 442 8.39 13.31 -3.79
N LYS A 443 9.40 12.66 -3.25
CA LYS A 443 9.33 11.25 -2.89
C LYS A 443 8.51 11.03 -1.61
N SER A 444 7.46 10.22 -1.67
CA SER A 444 6.77 9.66 -0.49
C SER A 444 7.75 8.90 0.41
N GLU A 445 7.54 8.83 1.74
CA GLU A 445 8.42 8.03 2.60
C GLU A 445 8.39 6.53 2.25
N SER A 446 7.19 5.96 2.13
CA SER A 446 7.01 4.54 1.77
C SER A 446 5.72 4.31 1.00
N ILE A 447 5.81 3.52 -0.07
CA ILE A 447 4.67 2.98 -0.80
C ILE A 447 4.77 1.47 -0.70
N THR A 448 3.75 0.83 -0.13
CA THR A 448 3.68 -0.63 0.03
C THR A 448 2.45 -1.16 -0.68
N ASN A 449 2.66 -2.08 -1.61
CA ASN A 449 1.63 -2.74 -2.39
C ASN A 449 1.63 -4.24 -2.11
N TYR A 450 0.46 -4.75 -1.71
CA TYR A 450 0.13 -6.17 -1.62
C TYR A 450 -0.94 -6.58 -2.65
N GLY A 451 -1.68 -5.61 -3.22
CA GLY A 451 -2.78 -5.82 -4.17
C GLY A 451 -2.43 -5.38 -5.59
N LEU A 452 -3.38 -4.71 -6.26
CA LEU A 452 -3.26 -4.24 -7.64
C LEU A 452 -3.13 -2.71 -7.73
N ILE A 453 -2.10 -2.26 -8.45
CA ILE A 453 -1.94 -0.89 -8.91
C ILE A 453 -1.86 -0.92 -10.44
N GLN A 454 -2.78 -0.27 -11.14
CA GLN A 454 -2.84 -0.33 -12.61
C GLN A 454 -3.17 1.02 -13.28
N SER A 455 -2.63 1.20 -14.48
CA SER A 455 -2.90 2.33 -15.36
C SER A 455 -3.04 1.85 -16.82
N GLU A 456 -4.06 2.31 -17.53
CA GLU A 456 -4.20 2.12 -18.99
C GLU A 456 -3.28 3.07 -19.80
N LYS A 457 -2.57 3.98 -19.13
CA LYS A 457 -1.49 4.78 -19.71
C LYS A 457 -0.24 4.64 -18.86
N ASN A 458 0.35 5.76 -18.46
CA ASN A 458 1.62 5.78 -17.77
C ASN A 458 1.44 5.62 -16.26
N ILE A 459 2.47 5.11 -15.59
CA ILE A 459 2.61 5.16 -14.13
C ILE A 459 3.86 5.97 -13.79
N ALA A 460 3.75 6.92 -12.86
CA ALA A 460 4.88 7.59 -12.24
C ALA A 460 4.87 7.34 -10.73
N ILE A 461 5.94 6.77 -10.17
CA ILE A 461 6.07 6.50 -8.73
C ILE A 461 7.32 7.20 -8.20
N HIS A 462 7.11 8.07 -7.21
CA HIS A 462 8.15 8.83 -6.53
C HIS A 462 8.13 8.46 -5.04
N ALA A 463 9.10 7.66 -4.58
CA ALA A 463 9.13 7.19 -3.20
C ALA A 463 10.55 6.95 -2.69
N LYS A 464 10.81 7.13 -1.40
CA LYS A 464 12.08 6.68 -0.80
C LYS A 464 12.13 5.16 -0.75
N THR A 465 11.02 4.51 -0.43
CA THR A 465 10.90 3.05 -0.47
C THR A 465 9.64 2.64 -1.24
N LEU A 466 9.78 1.79 -2.25
CA LEU A 466 8.67 1.09 -2.91
C LEU A 466 8.77 -0.40 -2.57
N ASN A 467 7.77 -0.92 -1.87
CA ASN A 467 7.61 -2.32 -1.54
C ASN A 467 6.47 -2.89 -2.39
N ASN A 468 6.78 -3.78 -3.31
CA ASN A 468 5.80 -4.57 -4.05
C ASN A 468 5.98 -6.03 -3.60
N LEU A 469 5.14 -6.45 -2.65
CA LEU A 469 5.37 -7.65 -1.86
C LEU A 469 4.18 -8.59 -1.99
N ALA A 470 4.43 -9.82 -2.44
CA ALA A 470 3.43 -10.87 -2.33
C ALA A 470 3.52 -11.50 -0.95
N SER A 471 2.47 -12.24 -0.57
CA SER A 471 2.53 -13.06 0.64
C SER A 471 3.70 -14.05 0.56
N THR A 472 4.34 -14.31 1.70
CA THR A 472 5.56 -15.13 1.75
C THR A 472 5.34 -16.55 1.22
N PRO A 473 6.31 -17.15 0.52
CA PRO A 473 6.23 -18.52 0.05
C PRO A 473 6.03 -19.50 1.22
N THR A 474 5.18 -20.49 1.01
CA THR A 474 5.01 -21.62 1.94
C THR A 474 5.79 -22.83 1.42
N LEU A 475 6.48 -23.53 2.32
CA LEU A 475 7.14 -24.79 1.97
C LEU A 475 6.12 -25.92 2.03
N LYS A 476 6.01 -26.70 0.95
CA LYS A 476 5.17 -27.89 0.88
C LYS A 476 6.03 -29.10 0.59
N ASP A 477 6.08 -30.01 1.57
CA ASP A 477 6.72 -31.30 1.40
C ASP A 477 5.79 -32.27 0.66
N LEU A 478 6.12 -32.58 -0.59
CA LEU A 478 5.54 -33.68 -1.36
C LEU A 478 6.46 -34.89 -1.25
N SER A 479 6.10 -35.84 -0.39
CA SER A 479 6.78 -37.15 -0.36
C SER A 479 6.12 -38.11 -1.35
N SER A 480 6.90 -38.66 -2.29
CA SER A 480 6.47 -39.76 -3.14
C SER A 480 7.49 -40.90 -3.07
N SER A 481 7.05 -42.07 -2.59
CA SER A 481 7.91 -43.24 -2.47
C SER A 481 7.62 -44.22 -3.60
N THR A 482 8.62 -44.53 -4.40
CA THR A 482 8.55 -45.59 -5.44
C THR A 482 9.65 -46.61 -5.21
N SER A 483 9.27 -47.77 -4.68
CA SER A 483 10.21 -48.88 -4.48
C SER A 483 10.37 -49.68 -5.78
N LYS A 484 11.61 -49.91 -6.24
CA LYS A 484 11.90 -50.75 -7.40
C LYS A 484 12.95 -51.80 -7.07
N THR A 485 12.55 -53.07 -7.01
CA THR A 485 13.48 -54.18 -6.78
C THR A 485 14.34 -54.42 -8.03
N ILE A 486 15.67 -54.40 -7.87
CA ILE A 486 16.62 -54.70 -8.95
C ILE A 486 17.53 -55.85 -8.51
N SER A 487 17.29 -57.04 -9.03
CA SER A 487 18.11 -58.21 -8.71
C SER A 487 19.46 -58.15 -9.44
N ARG A 488 20.56 -57.96 -8.72
CA ARG A 488 21.93 -58.09 -9.24
C ARG A 488 22.65 -59.32 -8.66
N GLY A 489 22.22 -60.54 -9.02
CA GLY A 489 23.10 -61.71 -8.91
C GLY A 489 22.50 -63.06 -8.50
N GLY A 490 22.18 -63.90 -9.48
CA GLY A 490 22.09 -65.37 -9.30
C GLY A 490 20.95 -65.89 -8.42
N LYS A 491 20.64 -67.19 -8.55
CA LYS A 491 19.40 -67.84 -8.05
C LYS A 491 19.11 -67.74 -6.54
N ASN A 492 20.00 -67.20 -5.71
CA ASN A 492 19.85 -67.18 -4.24
C ASN A 492 20.29 -65.88 -3.53
N ASP A 493 20.62 -64.79 -4.25
CA ASP A 493 20.97 -63.49 -3.65
C ASP A 493 20.33 -62.36 -4.49
N PHE A 494 19.47 -61.53 -3.91
CA PHE A 494 18.91 -60.37 -4.62
C PHE A 494 18.97 -59.13 -3.75
N ASP A 495 19.33 -58.00 -4.36
CA ASP A 495 19.31 -56.69 -3.71
C ASP A 495 17.91 -56.08 -3.84
N ILE A 496 17.28 -55.75 -2.71
CA ILE A 496 16.09 -54.90 -2.69
C ILE A 496 16.59 -53.46 -2.64
N VAL A 497 16.38 -52.72 -3.73
CA VAL A 497 16.67 -51.28 -3.81
C VAL A 497 15.36 -50.53 -3.54
N THR A 498 15.27 -49.89 -2.38
CA THR A 498 14.16 -48.97 -2.10
C THR A 498 14.62 -47.56 -2.41
N THR A 499 13.98 -46.90 -3.37
CA THR A 499 14.22 -45.49 -3.72
C THR A 499 13.09 -44.64 -3.15
N SER A 500 13.35 -43.92 -2.06
CA SER A 500 12.41 -42.90 -1.56
C SER A 500 12.79 -41.54 -2.15
N ILE A 501 11.84 -40.85 -2.77
CA ILE A 501 11.99 -39.52 -3.35
C ILE A 501 11.24 -38.54 -2.44
N TYR A 502 11.97 -37.68 -1.75
CA TYR A 502 11.37 -36.55 -1.05
C TYR A 502 11.46 -35.35 -1.97
N LYS A 503 10.35 -34.69 -2.27
CA LYS A 503 10.31 -33.41 -2.98
C LYS A 503 9.79 -32.33 -2.03
N THR A 504 10.58 -31.29 -1.79
CA THR A 504 10.06 -30.07 -1.18
C THR A 504 9.80 -29.07 -2.30
N VAL A 505 8.60 -28.50 -2.34
CA VAL A 505 8.15 -27.50 -3.33
C VAL A 505 7.94 -26.19 -2.58
N VAL A 506 8.53 -25.11 -3.08
CA VAL A 506 8.21 -23.76 -2.62
C VAL A 506 6.90 -23.35 -3.28
N GLU A 507 5.79 -23.45 -2.55
CA GLU A 507 4.48 -23.03 -3.03
C GLU A 507 4.34 -21.53 -2.76
N ILE A 508 4.40 -20.75 -3.83
CA ILE A 508 4.15 -19.30 -3.76
C ILE A 508 2.64 -19.10 -3.83
N PRO A 509 2.06 -18.29 -2.92
CA PRO A 509 0.63 -18.01 -2.97
C PRO A 509 0.23 -17.47 -4.36
N SER A 510 -0.90 -17.94 -4.86
CA SER A 510 -1.34 -17.78 -6.25
C SER A 510 -1.60 -16.34 -6.73
N SER A 511 -1.39 -15.34 -5.88
CA SER A 511 -1.73 -13.93 -6.14
C SER A 511 -0.52 -13.04 -5.84
N PRO A 512 0.35 -12.75 -6.83
CA PRO A 512 1.43 -11.78 -6.65
C PRO A 512 0.86 -10.37 -6.47
N ALA A 513 1.59 -9.49 -5.76
CA ALA A 513 1.29 -8.05 -5.82
C ALA A 513 1.67 -7.52 -7.22
N GLN A 514 0.85 -6.63 -7.77
CA GLN A 514 0.97 -6.20 -9.17
C GLN A 514 1.00 -4.68 -9.30
N ILE A 515 1.97 -4.19 -10.08
CA ILE A 515 2.02 -2.80 -10.57
C ILE A 515 2.11 -2.86 -12.09
N MET A 516 1.11 -2.37 -12.81
CA MET A 516 0.97 -2.58 -14.26
C MET A 516 0.63 -1.29 -15.01
N ALA A 517 1.39 -0.99 -16.07
CA ALA A 517 1.13 0.13 -16.97
C ALA A 517 0.97 -0.39 -18.41
N ASP A 518 -0.10 0.03 -19.10
CA ASP A 518 -0.23 -0.21 -20.54
C ASP A 518 0.67 0.74 -21.36
N GLY A 519 0.97 1.92 -20.77
CA GLY A 519 1.95 2.88 -21.25
C GLY A 519 3.33 2.68 -20.63
N SER A 520 4.09 3.75 -20.50
CA SER A 520 5.43 3.74 -19.90
C SER A 520 5.39 3.93 -18.37
N MET A 521 6.43 3.45 -17.66
CA MET A 521 6.56 3.60 -16.22
C MET A 521 7.81 4.40 -15.85
N LEU A 522 7.67 5.38 -14.95
CA LEU A 522 8.77 6.10 -14.32
C LEU A 522 8.80 5.74 -12.83
N LEU A 523 9.94 5.21 -12.36
CA LEU A 523 10.17 4.83 -10.97
C LEU A 523 11.35 5.64 -10.43
N GLU A 524 11.06 6.69 -9.67
CA GLU A 524 12.02 7.56 -8.98
C GLU A 524 12.13 7.20 -7.51
N LEU A 525 13.03 6.26 -7.21
CA LEU A 525 13.07 5.53 -5.96
C LEU A 525 14.35 5.77 -5.14
N GLY A 526 14.31 5.52 -3.83
CA GLY A 526 15.51 5.27 -3.03
C GLY A 526 15.83 3.78 -3.03
N THR A 527 14.88 2.98 -2.51
CA THR A 527 14.91 1.52 -2.47
C THR A 527 13.68 0.94 -3.16
N LEU A 528 13.88 -0.05 -4.03
CA LEU A 528 12.84 -0.91 -4.58
C LEU A 528 12.94 -2.30 -3.97
N ASN A 529 11.86 -2.81 -3.40
CA ASN A 529 11.70 -4.19 -2.96
C ASN A 529 10.56 -4.84 -3.75
N ASN A 530 10.87 -5.49 -4.86
CA ASN A 530 9.93 -6.30 -5.61
C ASN A 530 10.15 -7.78 -5.25
N VAL A 531 9.30 -8.32 -4.38
CA VAL A 531 9.48 -9.65 -3.79
C VAL A 531 8.31 -10.54 -4.14
N TYR A 532 8.57 -11.58 -4.94
CA TYR A 532 7.59 -12.52 -5.48
C TYR A 532 6.40 -11.82 -6.18
N SER A 533 6.67 -10.67 -6.78
CA SER A 533 5.67 -9.73 -7.29
C SER A 533 6.00 -9.25 -8.70
N LEU A 534 5.02 -8.63 -9.36
CA LEU A 534 5.12 -8.18 -10.74
C LEU A 534 5.13 -6.65 -10.83
N ILE A 535 6.10 -6.10 -11.56
CA ILE A 535 6.08 -4.73 -12.04
C ILE A 535 6.19 -4.79 -13.56
N ALA A 536 5.17 -4.36 -14.29
CA ALA A 536 5.09 -4.55 -15.74
C ALA A 536 4.68 -3.28 -16.48
N SER A 537 5.25 -3.11 -17.68
CA SER A 537 4.94 -2.05 -18.64
C SER A 537 4.82 -2.62 -20.06
N ASP A 538 3.77 -2.27 -20.78
CA ASP A 538 3.63 -2.58 -22.22
C ASP A 538 4.45 -1.63 -23.11
N GLU A 539 5.09 -0.60 -22.53
CA GLU A 539 6.09 0.23 -23.19
C GLU A 539 7.46 0.17 -22.50
N ASP A 540 7.97 1.32 -22.05
CA ASP A 540 9.27 1.46 -21.40
C ASP A 540 9.12 1.50 -19.87
N ILE A 541 10.17 1.11 -19.14
CA ILE A 541 10.34 1.37 -17.71
C ILE A 541 11.62 2.19 -17.53
N VAL A 542 11.53 3.33 -16.87
CA VAL A 542 12.66 4.12 -16.37
C VAL A 542 12.75 3.88 -14.86
N LEU A 543 13.77 3.14 -14.41
CA LEU A 543 14.00 2.80 -13.01
C LEU A 543 15.27 3.50 -12.49
N ASN A 544 15.06 4.52 -11.67
CA ASN A 544 16.10 5.21 -10.93
C ASN A 544 16.00 4.84 -9.45
N ALA A 545 17.01 4.15 -8.91
CA ALA A 545 17.03 3.71 -7.52
C ALA A 545 18.45 3.62 -6.96
N THR A 546 18.64 3.87 -5.67
CA THR A 546 19.90 3.54 -4.99
C THR A 546 20.03 2.03 -4.82
N LEU A 547 18.94 1.36 -4.43
CA LEU A 547 18.90 -0.09 -4.24
C LEU A 547 17.66 -0.66 -4.91
N ALA A 548 17.81 -1.75 -5.67
CA ALA A 548 16.68 -2.51 -6.20
C ALA A 548 16.85 -4.00 -5.89
N ASN A 549 16.05 -4.49 -4.95
CA ASN A 549 15.87 -5.91 -4.66
C ASN A 549 14.72 -6.43 -5.53
N ASN A 550 15.04 -7.32 -6.46
CA ASN A 550 14.06 -7.94 -7.35
C ASN A 550 14.17 -9.46 -7.21
N ILE A 551 13.31 -10.03 -6.38
CA ILE A 551 13.28 -11.44 -6.04
C ILE A 551 12.11 -12.07 -6.79
N GLY A 552 12.41 -12.74 -7.90
CA GLY A 552 11.40 -13.47 -8.66
C GLY A 552 11.04 -14.83 -8.05
N VAL A 553 10.05 -15.48 -8.65
CA VAL A 553 9.64 -16.84 -8.27
C VAL A 553 10.64 -17.86 -8.80
N VAL A 554 11.18 -18.70 -7.90
CA VAL A 554 12.01 -19.86 -8.24
C VAL A 554 11.41 -21.06 -7.53
N LEU A 555 11.06 -22.11 -8.29
CA LEU A 555 10.69 -23.36 -7.67
C LEU A 555 11.97 -24.13 -7.33
N ILE A 556 12.23 -24.28 -6.05
CA ILE A 556 13.27 -25.18 -5.57
C ILE A 556 12.62 -26.55 -5.38
N THR A 557 13.06 -27.55 -6.14
CA THR A 557 12.69 -28.95 -5.92
C THR A 557 13.88 -29.68 -5.34
N ASN A 558 13.88 -29.89 -4.03
CA ASN A 558 14.88 -30.74 -3.40
C ASN A 558 14.49 -32.19 -3.59
N THR A 559 15.24 -32.96 -4.39
CA THR A 559 15.01 -34.39 -4.58
C THR A 559 16.01 -35.17 -3.74
N LYS A 560 15.54 -35.72 -2.62
CA LYS A 560 16.35 -36.66 -1.82
C LYS A 560 16.04 -38.08 -2.26
N VAL A 561 17.02 -38.75 -2.87
CA VAL A 561 16.98 -40.16 -3.25
C VAL A 561 17.69 -40.97 -2.18
N VAL A 562 16.92 -41.67 -1.35
CA VAL A 562 17.48 -42.66 -0.43
C VAL A 562 17.41 -44.02 -1.09
N THR A 563 18.56 -44.64 -1.35
CA THR A 563 18.69 -46.02 -1.81
C THR A 563 19.10 -46.91 -0.65
N THR A 564 18.19 -47.76 -0.19
CA THR A 564 18.50 -48.79 0.81
C THR A 564 18.74 -50.12 0.14
N GLN A 565 19.79 -50.84 0.55
CA GLN A 565 20.14 -52.16 0.02
C GLN A 565 20.00 -53.25 1.08
N TYR A 566 19.25 -54.29 0.74
CA TYR A 566 19.08 -55.49 1.57
C TYR A 566 19.59 -56.71 0.84
N ARG A 567 20.19 -57.64 1.60
CA ARG A 567 20.50 -58.99 1.13
C ARG A 567 19.57 -60.00 1.78
N ASP A 568 18.82 -60.77 0.99
CA ASP A 568 18.05 -61.89 1.53
C ASP A 568 18.96 -63.10 1.82
N ARG A 569 19.12 -63.45 3.10
CA ARG A 569 19.84 -64.66 3.52
C ARG A 569 18.92 -65.66 4.19
N LYS A 570 19.00 -66.91 3.74
CA LYS A 570 18.33 -68.04 4.38
C LYS A 570 19.05 -68.44 5.69
N LYS A 571 18.54 -67.98 6.83
CA LYS A 571 19.04 -68.38 8.16
C LYS A 571 18.31 -69.62 8.65
N CYS A 572 19.06 -70.70 8.81
CA CYS A 572 18.54 -71.98 9.29
C CYS A 572 18.94 -72.22 10.75
N LYS A 573 17.96 -72.27 11.66
CA LYS A 573 18.16 -72.82 13.00
C LYS A 573 17.84 -74.30 13.01
N ARG A 574 18.72 -75.08 13.61
CA ARG A 574 18.50 -76.51 13.87
C ARG A 574 17.48 -76.63 15.00
N LYS A 575 16.35 -77.29 14.76
CA LYS A 575 15.41 -77.66 15.83
C LYS A 575 15.99 -78.83 16.61
N TRP A 576 15.66 -78.88 17.89
CA TRP A 576 16.18 -79.88 18.84
C TRP A 576 15.86 -81.33 18.45
N HIS A 577 14.84 -81.58 17.63
CA HIS A 577 14.47 -82.91 17.14
C HIS A 577 14.91 -83.21 15.69
N GLY A 578 16.00 -82.60 15.22
CA GLY A 578 16.67 -83.04 13.98
C GLY A 578 16.20 -82.38 12.67
N GLY A 579 15.12 -81.58 12.68
CA GLY A 579 14.71 -80.77 11.51
C GLY A 579 15.39 -79.40 11.45
N LYS A 580 15.77 -78.92 10.26
CA LYS A 580 16.21 -77.52 10.06
C LYS A 580 14.99 -76.63 9.77
N SER A 581 14.80 -75.58 10.56
CA SER A 581 13.83 -74.51 10.26
C SER A 581 14.58 -73.34 9.67
N CYS A 582 14.34 -73.05 8.39
CA CYS A 582 15.00 -71.99 7.66
C CYS A 582 14.01 -70.86 7.39
N HIS A 583 14.38 -69.65 7.76
CA HIS A 583 13.64 -68.44 7.43
C HIS A 583 14.56 -67.51 6.64
N HIS A 584 13.99 -66.86 5.64
CA HIS A 584 14.64 -65.80 4.88
C HIS A 584 14.67 -64.55 5.75
N VAL A 585 15.84 -63.93 5.87
CA VAL A 585 16.07 -62.73 6.69
C VAL A 585 16.78 -61.71 5.81
N ALA A 586 16.15 -60.54 5.65
CA ALA A 586 16.75 -59.40 4.97
C ALA A 586 17.83 -58.78 5.88
N ASP A 587 19.09 -59.05 5.59
CA ASP A 587 20.22 -58.42 6.28
C ASP A 587 20.49 -57.05 5.61
N TYR A 588 20.35 -55.96 6.37
CA TYR A 588 20.66 -54.60 5.93
C TYR A 588 22.14 -54.45 5.60
N ARG A 589 22.48 -53.88 4.44
CA ARG A 589 23.87 -53.68 4.00
C ARG A 589 24.35 -52.24 4.01
N GLY A 590 23.42 -51.30 4.20
CA GLY A 590 23.71 -49.88 4.14
C GLY A 590 22.63 -49.13 3.37
N SER A 591 22.65 -47.82 3.54
CA SER A 591 21.85 -46.88 2.78
C SER A 591 22.80 -45.88 2.14
N PHE A 592 22.62 -45.63 0.86
CA PHE A 592 23.26 -44.52 0.18
C PHE A 592 22.21 -43.43 -0.02
N THR A 593 22.54 -42.20 0.36
CA THR A 593 21.68 -41.03 0.12
C THR A 593 22.34 -40.19 -0.95
N GLN A 594 21.62 -39.99 -2.04
CA GLN A 594 21.97 -38.98 -3.04
C GLN A 594 20.97 -37.84 -2.90
N THR A 595 21.48 -36.64 -2.64
CA THR A 595 20.67 -35.43 -2.67
C THR A 595 20.93 -34.76 -4.00
N GLU A 596 19.88 -34.53 -4.77
CA GLU A 596 19.92 -33.74 -6.00
C GLU A 596 19.01 -32.54 -5.80
N ASN A 597 19.58 -31.34 -5.82
CA ASN A 597 18.83 -30.11 -5.79
C ASN A 597 18.57 -29.71 -7.24
N VAL A 598 17.30 -29.73 -7.65
CA VAL A 598 16.90 -29.23 -8.97
C VAL A 598 16.14 -27.93 -8.74
N GLU A 599 16.74 -26.83 -9.16
CA GLU A 599 16.07 -25.53 -9.21
C GLU A 599 15.43 -25.38 -10.58
N GLU A 600 14.09 -25.44 -10.63
CA GLU A 600 13.35 -25.16 -11.86
C GLU A 600 12.74 -23.76 -11.76
N PRO A 601 13.05 -22.83 -12.67
CA PRO A 601 12.38 -21.54 -12.70
C PRO A 601 10.92 -21.73 -13.14
N ILE A 602 9.98 -21.66 -12.20
CA ILE A 602 8.55 -21.57 -12.51
C ILE A 602 8.20 -20.10 -12.61
N ALA A 603 7.83 -19.66 -13.82
CA ALA A 603 7.23 -18.34 -14.10
C ALA A 603 7.98 -17.12 -13.52
N ASN A 604 8.73 -16.42 -14.36
CA ASN A 604 9.41 -15.20 -13.98
C ASN A 604 8.39 -14.09 -13.64
N TYR A 605 8.01 -13.91 -12.37
CA TYR A 605 7.40 -12.68 -11.86
C TYR A 605 8.54 -11.77 -11.39
N GLY A 606 8.62 -10.56 -11.94
CA GLY A 606 9.73 -9.63 -11.72
C GLY A 606 9.43 -8.30 -12.38
N ILE A 607 10.45 -7.50 -12.67
CA ILE A 607 10.29 -6.26 -13.43
C ILE A 607 10.33 -6.57 -14.94
N GLN A 608 9.30 -6.18 -15.69
CA GLN A 608 9.14 -6.51 -17.11
C GLN A 608 8.71 -5.28 -17.91
N ALA A 609 9.40 -5.01 -19.02
CA ALA A 609 8.96 -4.03 -20.01
C ALA A 609 8.90 -4.69 -21.38
N LYS A 610 7.94 -4.28 -22.21
CA LYS A 610 7.84 -4.78 -23.59
C LYS A 610 8.85 -4.13 -24.52
N LYS A 611 9.18 -2.84 -24.33
CA LYS A 611 10.17 -2.09 -25.14
C LYS A 611 11.55 -2.10 -24.48
N SER A 612 11.73 -1.37 -23.37
CA SER A 612 13.02 -1.28 -22.69
C SER A 612 12.89 -1.04 -21.18
N ILE A 613 13.89 -1.48 -20.42
CA ILE A 613 14.09 -1.06 -19.03
C ILE A 613 15.39 -0.26 -19.01
N THR A 614 15.33 1.00 -18.58
CA THR A 614 16.45 1.95 -18.52
C THR A 614 16.51 2.62 -17.15
N GLY A 615 17.57 3.38 -16.84
CA GLY A 615 17.68 4.15 -15.60
C GLY A 615 18.93 3.81 -14.77
N ASN A 616 19.13 4.56 -13.70
CA ASN A 616 20.31 4.48 -12.84
C ASN A 616 19.97 3.66 -11.57
N VAL A 617 20.43 2.41 -11.52
CA VAL A 617 20.36 1.56 -10.32
C VAL A 617 21.77 1.38 -9.76
N VAL A 618 22.04 1.90 -8.55
CA VAL A 618 23.37 1.81 -7.94
C VAL A 618 23.67 0.38 -7.46
N THR A 619 22.67 -0.35 -6.96
CA THR A 619 22.80 -1.76 -6.57
C THR A 619 21.57 -2.55 -6.97
N LEU A 620 21.74 -3.57 -7.82
CA LEU A 620 20.66 -4.48 -8.24
C LEU A 620 20.89 -5.86 -7.63
N ASN A 621 20.02 -6.22 -6.70
CA ASN A 621 19.99 -7.52 -6.03
C ASN A 621 18.93 -8.39 -6.69
N ASN A 622 19.31 -9.09 -7.76
CA ASN A 622 18.52 -10.18 -8.31
C ASN A 622 18.82 -11.46 -7.53
N LEU A 623 18.31 -11.57 -6.30
CA LEU A 623 18.41 -12.84 -5.57
C LEU A 623 17.44 -13.85 -6.18
N SER A 624 17.93 -14.66 -7.12
CA SER A 624 17.53 -16.07 -7.13
C SER A 624 18.39 -16.75 -6.05
N ALA A 625 17.73 -17.31 -5.04
CA ALA A 625 18.37 -17.79 -3.83
C ALA A 625 19.64 -18.61 -4.11
N HIS A 626 20.81 -18.10 -3.70
CA HIS A 626 22.02 -18.91 -3.56
C HIS A 626 22.56 -18.69 -2.15
N ALA A 627 22.07 -19.51 -1.22
CA ALA A 627 22.78 -19.73 0.02
C ALA A 627 24.15 -20.34 -0.32
N GLY A 628 25.23 -19.56 -0.20
CA GLY A 628 26.60 -20.04 -0.46
C GLY A 628 27.54 -19.08 -1.20
N LEU A 629 27.13 -17.85 -1.54
CA LEU A 629 28.03 -16.88 -2.17
C LEU A 629 29.05 -16.33 -1.17
N ILE A 630 30.33 -16.63 -1.40
CA ILE A 630 31.47 -16.08 -0.65
C ILE A 630 31.62 -14.58 -0.95
N GLY A 631 31.76 -13.75 0.09
CA GLY A 631 31.78 -12.29 -0.05
C GLY A 631 33.08 -11.75 -0.67
N ASN A 632 33.11 -10.48 -1.10
CA ASN A 632 34.32 -9.85 -1.69
C ASN A 632 35.57 -10.00 -0.82
N ALA A 633 35.44 -9.87 0.51
CA ALA A 633 36.56 -10.06 1.42
C ALA A 633 37.12 -11.49 1.39
N GLU A 634 36.26 -12.48 1.21
CA GLU A 634 36.63 -13.89 1.12
C GLU A 634 37.24 -14.23 -0.25
N ILE A 635 36.76 -13.62 -1.33
CA ILE A 635 37.38 -13.72 -2.66
C ILE A 635 38.81 -13.15 -2.65
N GLN A 636 39.01 -11.98 -2.04
CA GLN A 636 40.33 -11.36 -1.92
C GLN A 636 41.28 -12.21 -1.06
N ALA A 637 40.78 -12.80 0.02
CA ALA A 637 41.57 -13.73 0.84
C ALA A 637 41.98 -14.99 0.06
N LYS A 638 41.08 -15.55 -0.75
CA LYS A 638 41.38 -16.72 -1.60
C LYS A 638 42.35 -16.38 -2.74
N LEU A 639 42.21 -15.22 -3.37
CA LEU A 639 43.16 -14.73 -4.39
C LEU A 639 44.56 -14.52 -3.81
N ALA A 640 44.68 -13.88 -2.64
CA ALA A 640 45.98 -13.72 -1.96
C ALA A 640 46.61 -15.09 -1.61
N THR A 641 45.78 -16.08 -1.27
CA THR A 641 46.25 -17.46 -1.02
C THR A 641 46.74 -18.12 -2.31
N ILE A 642 46.04 -17.94 -3.44
CA ILE A 642 46.47 -18.44 -4.76
C ILE A 642 47.81 -17.82 -5.17
N GLU A 643 47.97 -16.50 -5.05
CA GLU A 643 49.23 -15.80 -5.35
C GLU A 643 50.38 -16.34 -4.49
N THR A 644 50.12 -16.59 -3.20
CA THR A 644 51.12 -17.18 -2.30
C THR A 644 51.50 -18.60 -2.72
N ILE A 645 50.53 -19.43 -3.12
CA ILE A 645 50.78 -20.79 -3.61
C ILE A 645 51.58 -20.76 -4.92
N GLU A 646 51.21 -19.91 -5.88
CA GLU A 646 51.91 -19.79 -7.17
C GLU A 646 53.36 -19.33 -6.98
N LEU A 647 53.60 -18.34 -6.12
CA LEU A 647 54.93 -17.85 -5.80
C LEU A 647 55.78 -18.95 -5.15
N ASN A 648 55.21 -19.68 -4.18
CA ASN A 648 55.92 -20.77 -3.50
C ASN A 648 56.20 -21.96 -4.43
N THR A 649 55.26 -22.31 -5.32
CA THR A 649 55.43 -23.36 -6.34
C THR A 649 56.55 -22.98 -7.32
N LYS A 650 56.57 -21.73 -7.79
CA LYS A 650 57.63 -21.21 -8.65
C LYS A 650 58.99 -21.23 -7.96
N ASN A 651 59.06 -20.77 -6.72
CA ASN A 651 60.29 -20.76 -5.93
C ASN A 651 60.79 -22.20 -5.66
N LEU A 652 59.88 -23.14 -5.36
CA LEU A 652 60.21 -24.55 -5.16
C LEU A 652 60.78 -25.19 -6.44
N ASN A 653 60.19 -24.90 -7.60
CA ASN A 653 60.66 -25.44 -8.89
C ASN A 653 61.98 -24.81 -9.35
N ALA A 654 62.15 -23.50 -9.18
CA ALA A 654 63.42 -22.82 -9.45
C ALA A 654 64.54 -23.41 -8.56
N LEU A 655 64.24 -23.58 -7.28
CA LEU A 655 65.16 -24.16 -6.32
C LEU A 655 65.46 -25.64 -6.60
N SER A 656 64.46 -26.43 -7.00
CA SER A 656 64.64 -27.83 -7.43
C SER A 656 65.58 -27.93 -8.62
N ASN A 657 65.44 -27.02 -9.60
CA ASN A 657 66.29 -27.01 -10.79
C ASN A 657 67.71 -26.54 -10.46
N GLU A 658 67.87 -25.49 -9.66
CA GLU A 658 69.17 -24.98 -9.21
C GLU A 658 69.92 -26.03 -8.36
N LEU A 659 69.19 -26.77 -7.52
CA LEU A 659 69.75 -27.85 -6.69
C LEU A 659 70.15 -29.08 -7.51
N THR A 660 69.41 -29.40 -8.58
CA THR A 660 69.73 -30.50 -9.50
C THR A 660 70.94 -30.13 -10.38
N GLN A 661 70.98 -28.90 -10.91
CA GLN A 661 72.08 -28.40 -11.72
C GLN A 661 73.39 -28.31 -10.92
N SER A 662 73.33 -27.79 -9.69
CA SER A 662 74.47 -27.80 -8.76
C SER A 662 74.97 -29.23 -8.51
N SER A 663 74.09 -30.23 -8.40
CA SER A 663 74.50 -31.63 -8.19
C SER A 663 75.17 -32.30 -9.39
N GLU A 664 74.80 -31.92 -10.63
CA GLU A 664 75.37 -32.46 -11.86
C GLU A 664 76.74 -31.85 -12.18
N ASP A 665 76.92 -30.55 -11.92
CA ASP A 665 78.21 -29.86 -12.12
C ASP A 665 79.27 -30.25 -11.06
N THR A 666 78.84 -30.76 -9.89
CA THR A 666 79.72 -31.07 -8.74
C THR A 666 80.52 -32.38 -8.88
N LEU A 667 80.14 -33.32 -9.75
CA LEU A 667 80.73 -34.68 -9.75
C LEU A 667 81.92 -34.89 -10.71
N ASP A 668 82.08 -34.06 -11.74
CA ASP A 668 83.07 -34.30 -12.79
C ASP A 668 84.46 -33.67 -12.51
N PHE A 669 84.59 -32.79 -11.52
CA PHE A 669 85.81 -31.98 -11.37
C PHE A 669 86.84 -32.48 -10.31
N ILE A 670 86.42 -33.19 -9.24
CA ILE A 670 87.24 -33.23 -7.99
C ILE A 670 87.94 -34.57 -7.68
N LEU A 671 87.65 -35.68 -8.35
CA LEU A 671 87.99 -37.00 -7.77
C LEU A 671 88.73 -37.97 -8.70
N ASP A 672 90.04 -37.76 -8.85
CA ASP A 672 90.93 -38.88 -9.17
C ASP A 672 92.06 -39.00 -8.14
N GLU A 673 91.90 -39.92 -7.18
CA GLU A 673 92.92 -40.30 -6.20
C GLU A 673 94.26 -40.67 -6.87
N ALA A 674 94.21 -41.19 -8.10
CA ALA A 674 95.41 -41.53 -8.87
C ALA A 674 96.24 -40.31 -9.27
N THR A 675 95.58 -39.16 -9.50
CA THR A 675 96.27 -37.93 -9.89
C THR A 675 97.08 -37.32 -8.75
N LEU A 676 96.59 -37.34 -7.50
CA LEU A 676 97.36 -36.80 -6.36
C LEU A 676 98.64 -37.61 -6.11
N ASP A 677 98.54 -38.94 -6.21
CA ASP A 677 99.67 -39.85 -6.08
C ASP A 677 100.71 -39.64 -7.19
N GLU A 678 100.26 -39.35 -8.41
CA GLU A 678 101.12 -39.01 -9.55
C GLU A 678 101.79 -37.64 -9.36
N THR A 679 101.05 -36.61 -8.92
CA THR A 679 101.55 -35.26 -8.67
C THR A 679 102.60 -35.23 -7.56
N LEU A 680 102.35 -35.90 -6.43
CA LEU A 680 103.32 -36.02 -5.31
C LEU A 680 104.63 -36.72 -5.72
N ALA A 681 104.57 -37.67 -6.66
CA ALA A 681 105.75 -38.37 -7.18
C ALA A 681 106.63 -37.48 -8.07
N THR A 682 106.08 -36.43 -8.66
CA THR A 682 106.80 -35.49 -9.54
C THR A 682 107.55 -34.37 -8.80
N LEU A 683 107.20 -34.10 -7.54
CA LEU A 683 107.85 -33.09 -6.69
C LEU A 683 109.33 -33.42 -6.40
N LYS A 684 110.25 -32.66 -7.02
CA LYS A 684 111.71 -32.81 -6.83
C LYS A 684 112.42 -31.51 -6.45
N THR A 685 111.81 -30.36 -6.71
CA THR A 685 112.40 -29.03 -6.49
C THR A 685 111.47 -28.10 -5.69
N LEU A 686 112.04 -27.02 -5.14
CA LEU A 686 111.26 -25.97 -4.45
C LEU A 686 110.28 -25.24 -5.39
N GLU A 687 110.57 -25.19 -6.69
CA GLU A 687 109.66 -24.64 -7.71
C GLU A 687 108.45 -25.57 -7.92
N ASP A 688 108.66 -26.89 -7.96
CA ASP A 688 107.57 -27.87 -8.03
C ASP A 688 106.67 -27.79 -6.78
N LEU A 689 107.25 -27.57 -5.59
CA LEU A 689 106.49 -27.40 -4.35
C LEU A 689 105.61 -26.14 -4.36
N SER A 690 106.12 -25.03 -4.92
CA SER A 690 105.35 -23.79 -5.07
C SER A 690 104.17 -23.97 -6.02
N THR A 691 104.36 -24.70 -7.13
CA THR A 691 103.29 -25.03 -8.07
C THR A 691 102.23 -25.92 -7.42
N TYR A 692 102.66 -26.93 -6.66
CA TYR A 692 101.75 -27.82 -5.94
C TYR A 692 100.97 -27.13 -4.83
N GLN A 693 101.58 -26.21 -4.07
CA GLN A 693 100.87 -25.36 -3.12
C GLN A 693 99.82 -24.48 -3.80
N ALA A 694 100.13 -23.96 -4.99
CA ALA A 694 99.19 -23.17 -5.78
C ALA A 694 98.02 -24.03 -6.31
N GLU A 695 98.27 -25.25 -6.78
CA GLU A 695 97.25 -26.20 -7.23
C GLU A 695 96.36 -26.68 -6.07
N LEU A 696 96.93 -26.92 -4.87
CA LEU A 696 96.17 -27.29 -3.67
C LEU A 696 95.27 -26.14 -3.20
N LEU A 697 95.76 -24.90 -3.27
CA LEU A 697 94.96 -23.71 -2.97
C LEU A 697 93.92 -23.40 -4.05
N ALA A 698 94.20 -23.69 -5.32
CA ALA A 698 93.23 -23.62 -6.40
C ALA A 698 92.10 -24.64 -6.17
N THR A 699 92.44 -25.90 -5.88
CA THR A 699 91.47 -26.96 -5.55
C THR A 699 90.63 -26.57 -4.32
N LYS A 700 91.24 -25.98 -3.29
CA LYS A 700 90.50 -25.44 -2.14
C LYS A 700 89.53 -24.33 -2.56
N SER A 701 89.99 -23.39 -3.39
CA SER A 701 89.18 -22.29 -3.91
C SER A 701 87.99 -22.81 -4.69
N ASP A 702 88.19 -23.83 -5.53
CA ASP A 702 87.14 -24.44 -6.35
C ASP A 702 86.09 -25.13 -5.44
N ILE A 703 86.52 -25.86 -4.41
CA ILE A 703 85.59 -26.48 -3.44
C ILE A 703 84.87 -25.42 -2.58
N GLN A 704 85.54 -24.32 -2.25
CA GLN A 704 84.94 -23.21 -1.51
C GLN A 704 83.89 -22.47 -2.36
N GLU A 705 84.14 -22.28 -3.66
CA GLU A 705 83.18 -21.70 -4.60
C GLU A 705 81.92 -22.57 -4.69
N ILE A 706 82.10 -23.88 -4.84
CA ILE A 706 80.98 -24.86 -4.83
C ILE A 706 80.15 -24.76 -3.54
N LEU A 707 80.82 -24.64 -2.39
CA LEU A 707 80.16 -24.51 -1.10
C LEU A 707 79.38 -23.20 -0.98
N ASP A 708 79.95 -22.10 -1.48
CA ASP A 708 79.35 -20.77 -1.42
C ASP A 708 78.19 -20.61 -2.41
N GLU A 709 78.16 -21.38 -3.50
CA GLU A 709 77.01 -21.50 -4.41
C GLU A 709 75.88 -22.36 -3.81
N SER A 710 76.22 -23.37 -3.01
CA SER A 710 75.25 -24.36 -2.49
C SER A 710 74.54 -23.91 -1.19
N LYS A 711 75.20 -23.14 -0.31
CA LYS A 711 74.61 -22.63 0.95
C LYS A 711 73.39 -21.71 0.77
N PRO A 712 73.34 -20.79 -0.20
CA PRO A 712 72.18 -19.94 -0.45
C PRO A 712 70.95 -20.75 -0.87
N LEU A 713 71.13 -21.84 -1.62
CA LEU A 713 70.06 -22.75 -2.05
C LEU A 713 69.43 -23.45 -0.84
N VAL A 714 70.28 -23.99 0.05
CA VAL A 714 69.87 -24.63 1.30
C VAL A 714 69.14 -23.66 2.23
N SER A 715 69.62 -22.41 2.34
CA SER A 715 68.98 -21.37 3.17
C SER A 715 67.64 -20.91 2.60
N SER A 716 67.52 -20.84 1.28
CA SER A 716 66.27 -20.52 0.59
C SER A 716 65.20 -21.57 0.87
N LEU A 717 65.55 -22.87 0.82
CA LEU A 717 64.60 -23.96 1.10
C LEU A 717 64.10 -23.95 2.54
N GLU A 718 64.98 -23.68 3.51
CA GLU A 718 64.64 -23.60 4.92
C GLU A 718 63.62 -22.50 5.21
N SER A 719 63.80 -21.33 4.58
CA SER A 719 62.91 -20.18 4.77
C SER A 719 61.50 -20.40 4.18
N LEU A 720 61.40 -21.22 3.13
CA LEU A 720 60.15 -21.53 2.46
C LEU A 720 59.31 -22.58 3.20
N LEU A 721 59.95 -23.48 3.95
CA LEU A 721 59.30 -24.63 4.58
C LEU A 721 58.18 -24.27 5.59
N PRO A 722 58.35 -23.28 6.49
CA PRO A 722 57.27 -22.84 7.39
C PRO A 722 56.07 -22.26 6.63
N THR A 723 56.32 -21.54 5.54
CA THR A 723 55.28 -20.94 4.69
C THR A 723 54.48 -22.03 3.95
N LEU A 724 55.11 -23.16 3.63
CA LEU A 724 54.42 -24.31 3.02
C LEU A 724 53.52 -25.05 4.02
N GLN A 725 53.94 -25.22 5.27
CA GLN A 725 53.14 -25.86 6.32
C GLN A 725 51.89 -25.06 6.72
N THR A 726 51.91 -23.74 6.59
CA THR A 726 50.72 -22.90 6.87
C THR A 726 49.68 -22.97 5.74
N LEU A 727 50.12 -23.18 4.50
CA LEU A 727 49.25 -23.25 3.32
C LEU A 727 48.62 -24.64 3.14
N ASP A 728 49.36 -25.70 3.49
CA ASP A 728 48.88 -27.08 3.50
C ASP A 728 49.36 -27.80 4.77
N ALA A 729 48.51 -27.83 5.79
CA ALA A 729 48.82 -28.52 7.05
C ALA A 729 48.98 -30.06 6.89
N THR A 730 48.64 -30.62 5.73
CA THR A 730 48.82 -32.05 5.40
C THR A 730 50.12 -32.33 4.65
N ALA A 731 50.87 -31.28 4.27
CA ALA A 731 52.16 -31.41 3.61
C ALA A 731 53.22 -32.06 4.52
N ASN A 732 53.77 -33.19 4.08
CA ASN A 732 54.82 -33.89 4.83
C ASN A 732 56.21 -33.29 4.53
N THR A 733 56.58 -32.22 5.25
CA THR A 733 57.88 -31.54 5.08
C THR A 733 59.02 -32.11 5.94
N ALA A 734 58.73 -33.13 6.76
CA ALA A 734 59.71 -33.74 7.67
C ALA A 734 60.93 -34.36 6.95
N PRO A 735 60.77 -35.07 5.80
CA PRO A 735 61.92 -35.58 5.05
C PRO A 735 62.81 -34.45 4.53
N ILE A 736 62.22 -33.37 4.01
CA ILE A 736 62.95 -32.21 3.48
C ILE A 736 63.76 -31.53 4.59
N THR A 737 63.14 -31.32 5.76
CA THR A 737 63.79 -30.73 6.94
C THR A 737 65.01 -31.55 7.37
N THR A 738 64.83 -32.87 7.47
CA THR A 738 65.87 -33.81 7.92
C THR A 738 67.06 -33.84 6.95
N THR A 739 66.78 -33.86 5.65
CA THR A 739 67.83 -33.83 4.62
C THR A 739 68.60 -32.51 4.66
N LEU A 740 67.92 -31.38 4.87
CA LEU A 740 68.54 -30.06 4.94
C LEU A 740 69.48 -29.90 6.13
N GLU A 741 69.06 -30.37 7.31
CA GLU A 741 69.91 -30.39 8.51
C GLU A 741 71.18 -31.23 8.30
N THR A 742 71.04 -32.35 7.60
CA THR A 742 72.17 -33.24 7.28
C THR A 742 73.16 -32.58 6.32
N ILE A 743 72.68 -31.93 5.25
CA ILE A 743 73.53 -31.22 4.28
C ILE A 743 74.27 -30.06 4.94
N LYS A 744 73.62 -29.31 5.84
CA LYS A 744 74.26 -28.24 6.60
C LYS A 744 75.38 -28.74 7.51
N ALA A 745 75.15 -29.87 8.18
CA ALA A 745 76.18 -30.50 8.99
C ALA A 745 77.39 -30.92 8.12
N ASN A 746 77.13 -31.43 6.92
CA ASN A 746 78.16 -31.78 5.96
C ASN A 746 78.93 -30.55 5.47
N PHE A 747 78.26 -29.44 5.16
CA PHE A 747 78.91 -28.18 4.79
C PHE A 747 79.88 -27.67 5.86
N LEU A 748 79.46 -27.68 7.13
CA LEU A 748 80.31 -27.28 8.24
C LEU A 748 81.53 -28.20 8.38
N SER A 749 81.35 -29.51 8.14
CA SER A 749 82.44 -30.47 8.11
C SER A 749 83.40 -30.22 6.94
N MET A 750 82.87 -29.87 5.75
CA MET A 750 83.68 -29.51 4.58
C MET A 750 84.52 -28.26 4.82
N GLU A 751 83.97 -27.20 5.41
CA GLU A 751 84.73 -26.00 5.80
C GLU A 751 85.90 -26.34 6.72
N THR A 752 85.66 -27.24 7.67
CA THR A 752 86.70 -27.70 8.60
C THR A 752 87.85 -28.39 7.85
N HIS A 753 87.53 -29.26 6.88
CA HIS A 753 88.52 -29.93 6.05
C HIS A 753 89.23 -28.98 5.06
N LEU A 754 88.55 -27.96 4.53
CA LEU A 754 89.15 -26.93 3.67
C LEU A 754 90.15 -26.05 4.43
N LEU A 755 89.82 -25.67 5.66
CA LEU A 755 90.75 -24.97 6.56
C LEU A 755 91.95 -25.85 6.91
N ALA A 756 91.73 -27.14 7.18
CA ALA A 756 92.82 -28.09 7.40
C ALA A 756 93.73 -28.20 6.16
N LEU A 757 93.16 -28.19 4.94
CA LEU A 757 93.92 -28.21 3.69
C LEU A 757 94.79 -26.95 3.51
N GLU A 758 94.26 -25.78 3.89
CA GLU A 758 95.01 -24.50 3.86
C GLU A 758 96.13 -24.45 4.89
N GLU A 759 95.87 -24.93 6.11
CA GLU A 759 96.89 -25.03 7.15
C GLU A 759 98.00 -25.99 6.73
N LEU A 760 97.64 -27.14 6.15
CA LEU A 760 98.61 -28.07 5.56
C LEU A 760 99.43 -27.37 4.47
N SER A 761 98.78 -26.74 3.48
CA SER A 761 99.45 -25.99 2.41
C SER A 761 100.47 -25.00 2.95
N SER A 762 100.05 -24.19 3.92
CA SER A 762 100.87 -23.14 4.55
C SER A 762 102.02 -23.69 5.40
N SER A 763 101.91 -24.94 5.87
CA SER A 763 102.93 -25.60 6.70
C SER A 763 104.07 -26.22 5.89
N LEU A 764 103.87 -26.48 4.60
CA LEU A 764 104.87 -27.09 3.71
C LEU A 764 106.02 -26.11 3.44
N LYS A 765 107.23 -26.42 3.90
CA LYS A 765 108.42 -25.57 3.71
C LYS A 765 109.50 -26.23 2.83
N ALA A 766 109.46 -27.55 2.69
CA ALA A 766 110.33 -28.33 1.81
C ALA A 766 109.58 -29.47 1.11
N VAL A 767 110.13 -29.96 0.00
CA VAL A 767 109.53 -31.05 -0.82
C VAL A 767 109.28 -32.32 -0.01
N ASP A 768 110.16 -32.65 0.94
CA ASP A 768 110.02 -33.84 1.78
C ASP A 768 108.86 -33.72 2.78
N ASP A 769 108.46 -32.50 3.17
CA ASP A 769 107.30 -32.27 4.07
C ASP A 769 105.99 -32.72 3.40
N ALA A 770 105.84 -32.50 2.08
CA ALA A 770 104.64 -32.88 1.33
C ALA A 770 104.46 -34.40 1.24
N LYS A 771 105.57 -35.14 1.15
CA LYS A 771 105.58 -36.61 1.17
C LYS A 771 105.31 -37.16 2.58
N LEU A 772 105.80 -36.47 3.62
CA LEU A 772 105.55 -36.81 5.03
C LEU A 772 104.11 -36.54 5.47
N GLN A 773 103.47 -35.50 4.94
CA GLN A 773 102.08 -35.14 5.24
C GLN A 773 101.05 -35.75 4.27
N LYS A 774 101.48 -36.63 3.34
CA LYS A 774 100.64 -37.27 2.33
C LYS A 774 99.36 -37.88 2.91
N ASP A 775 99.48 -38.64 4.00
CA ASP A 775 98.33 -39.36 4.59
C ASP A 775 97.27 -38.40 5.14
N ALA A 776 97.67 -37.22 5.61
CA ALA A 776 96.75 -36.19 6.08
C ALA A 776 96.07 -35.43 4.93
N LEU A 777 96.74 -35.27 3.79
CA LEU A 777 96.13 -34.73 2.57
C LEU A 777 95.11 -35.71 1.99
N LEU A 778 95.47 -36.99 1.89
CA LEU A 778 94.59 -38.04 1.40
C LEU A 778 93.35 -38.19 2.30
N LEU A 779 93.52 -38.17 3.63
CA LEU A 779 92.41 -38.25 4.57
C LEU A 779 91.45 -37.06 4.45
N ASN A 780 91.96 -35.84 4.27
CA ASN A 780 91.12 -34.66 4.05
C ASN A 780 90.41 -34.72 2.69
N GLN A 781 91.09 -35.20 1.64
CA GLN A 781 90.49 -35.37 0.31
C GLN A 781 89.40 -36.45 0.31
N GLU A 782 89.62 -37.60 0.96
CA GLU A 782 88.65 -38.70 1.06
C GLU A 782 87.44 -38.30 1.90
N ALA A 783 87.64 -37.53 2.98
CA ALA A 783 86.56 -36.96 3.77
C ALA A 783 85.73 -35.94 2.96
N LEU A 784 86.38 -35.03 2.23
CA LEU A 784 85.71 -34.09 1.33
C LEU A 784 84.93 -34.83 0.23
N SER A 785 85.54 -35.83 -0.40
CA SER A 785 84.89 -36.71 -1.39
C SER A 785 83.63 -37.38 -0.84
N THR A 786 83.73 -37.93 0.36
CA THR A 786 82.63 -38.64 1.01
C THR A 786 81.49 -37.69 1.35
N LEU A 787 81.80 -36.52 1.92
CA LEU A 787 80.81 -35.50 2.26
C LEU A 787 80.13 -34.93 1.02
N ILE A 788 80.88 -34.72 -0.06
CA ILE A 788 80.35 -34.29 -1.37
C ILE A 788 79.40 -35.37 -1.91
N ASN A 789 79.84 -36.64 -2.01
CA ASN A 789 79.00 -37.73 -2.49
C ASN A 789 77.75 -37.96 -1.64
N GLN A 790 77.87 -37.82 -0.32
CA GLN A 790 76.73 -37.87 0.61
C GLN A 790 75.74 -36.74 0.33
N ASN A 791 76.23 -35.51 0.18
CA ASN A 791 75.39 -34.37 -0.19
C ASN A 791 74.71 -34.60 -1.54
N THR A 792 75.44 -35.02 -2.58
CA THR A 792 74.89 -35.34 -3.90
C THR A 792 73.78 -36.39 -3.82
N THR A 793 74.00 -37.47 -3.07
CA THR A 793 73.00 -38.54 -2.90
C THR A 793 71.75 -38.04 -2.16
N LEU A 794 71.95 -37.26 -1.09
CA LEU A 794 70.86 -36.66 -0.33
C LEU A 794 70.04 -35.69 -1.20
N LEU A 795 70.71 -34.88 -2.02
CA LEU A 795 70.10 -33.96 -2.97
C LEU A 795 69.31 -34.68 -4.08
N GLN A 796 69.83 -35.76 -4.65
CA GLN A 796 69.12 -36.57 -5.65
C GLN A 796 67.92 -37.35 -5.06
N SER A 797 67.93 -37.62 -3.75
CA SER A 797 66.83 -38.30 -3.06
C SER A 797 65.67 -37.37 -2.63
N LEU A 798 65.84 -36.05 -2.76
CA LEU A 798 64.82 -35.05 -2.44
C LEU A 798 63.75 -35.01 -3.55
N ASP A 799 62.67 -35.77 -3.36
CA ASP A 799 61.49 -35.71 -4.23
C ASP A 799 60.55 -34.56 -3.81
N LEU A 800 60.55 -33.48 -4.58
CA LEU A 800 59.67 -32.32 -4.37
C LEU A 800 58.34 -32.44 -5.15
N SER A 801 58.16 -33.47 -5.97
CA SER A 801 57.02 -33.61 -6.89
C SER A 801 55.69 -33.82 -6.18
N ALA A 802 55.69 -34.57 -5.07
CA ALA A 802 54.49 -34.81 -4.26
C ALA A 802 53.96 -33.52 -3.62
N LEU A 803 54.87 -32.64 -3.17
CA LEU A 803 54.51 -31.36 -2.58
C LEU A 803 54.01 -30.36 -3.63
N ASN A 804 54.69 -30.32 -4.79
CA ASN A 804 54.28 -29.47 -5.91
C ASN A 804 52.88 -29.85 -6.45
N THR A 805 52.60 -31.15 -6.54
CA THR A 805 51.28 -31.67 -6.95
C THR A 805 50.16 -31.30 -5.96
N SER A 806 50.44 -31.33 -4.65
CA SER A 806 49.46 -30.93 -3.60
C SER A 806 49.12 -29.44 -3.69
N LEU A 807 50.14 -28.59 -3.84
CA LEU A 807 50.00 -27.14 -3.97
C LEU A 807 49.24 -26.74 -5.24
N GLU A 808 49.55 -27.37 -6.38
CA GLU A 808 48.83 -27.17 -7.64
C GLU A 808 47.35 -27.58 -7.51
N SER A 809 47.06 -28.74 -6.93
CA SER A 809 45.68 -29.19 -6.69
C SER A 809 44.89 -28.23 -5.77
N LYS A 810 45.56 -27.67 -4.76
CA LYS A 810 44.96 -26.67 -3.86
C LYS A 810 44.71 -25.33 -4.56
N SER A 811 45.66 -24.88 -5.38
CA SER A 811 45.52 -23.68 -6.21
C SER A 811 44.37 -23.82 -7.20
N ASP A 812 44.25 -24.97 -7.87
CA ASP A 812 43.17 -25.23 -8.82
C ASP A 812 41.80 -25.31 -8.15
N THR A 813 41.73 -25.88 -6.95
CA THR A 813 40.49 -25.85 -6.14
C THR A 813 40.10 -24.41 -5.79
N LEU A 814 41.05 -23.60 -5.32
CA LEU A 814 40.80 -22.20 -4.99
C LEU A 814 40.45 -21.35 -6.22
N ARG A 815 41.13 -21.56 -7.37
CA ARG A 815 40.81 -20.92 -8.65
C ARG A 815 39.45 -21.34 -9.18
N SER A 816 39.05 -22.60 -8.98
CA SER A 816 37.71 -23.06 -9.31
C SER A 816 36.66 -22.37 -8.44
N GLU A 817 36.87 -22.28 -7.13
CA GLU A 817 35.99 -21.56 -6.20
C GLU A 817 35.90 -20.05 -6.50
N VAL A 818 37.04 -19.40 -6.77
CA VAL A 818 37.11 -17.98 -7.14
C VAL A 818 36.55 -17.76 -8.54
N GLY A 819 36.80 -18.65 -9.50
CA GLY A 819 36.26 -18.56 -10.86
C GLY A 819 34.74 -18.73 -10.88
N VAL A 820 34.19 -19.63 -10.06
CA VAL A 820 32.75 -19.76 -9.84
C VAL A 820 32.18 -18.49 -9.18
N ALA A 821 32.84 -17.97 -8.14
CA ALA A 821 32.39 -16.75 -7.44
C ALA A 821 32.50 -15.48 -8.31
N LEU A 822 33.56 -15.31 -9.08
CA LEU A 822 33.76 -14.19 -10.00
C LEU A 822 32.86 -14.31 -11.24
N ALA A 823 32.60 -15.50 -11.76
CA ALA A 823 31.56 -15.71 -12.79
C ALA A 823 30.16 -15.36 -12.26
N GLN A 824 29.91 -15.53 -10.96
CA GLN A 824 28.68 -15.08 -10.30
C GLN A 824 28.66 -13.56 -10.04
N GLN A 825 29.80 -12.90 -9.82
CA GLN A 825 29.90 -11.45 -9.56
C GLN A 825 30.08 -10.56 -10.80
N SER A 826 30.71 -11.06 -11.88
CA SER A 826 30.97 -10.31 -13.12
C SER A 826 29.72 -10.02 -13.97
N ASN A 827 28.53 -10.33 -13.45
CA ASN A 827 27.24 -9.92 -13.98
C ASN A 827 26.74 -8.58 -13.40
N VAL A 828 27.60 -7.69 -12.89
CA VAL A 828 27.16 -6.39 -12.32
C VAL A 828 28.01 -5.22 -12.81
N GLU A 829 27.88 -4.91 -14.10
CA GLU A 829 27.89 -3.52 -14.59
C GLU A 829 27.02 -3.46 -15.85
N TYR A 830 25.73 -3.20 -15.68
CA TYR A 830 24.78 -3.18 -16.80
C TYR A 830 24.51 -1.75 -17.26
N LYS A 831 25.10 -1.40 -18.40
CA LYS A 831 24.54 -0.41 -19.32
C LYS A 831 23.79 -1.17 -20.41
N ILE A 832 22.47 -1.33 -20.29
CA ILE A 832 21.68 -2.04 -21.32
C ILE A 832 21.11 -1.04 -22.33
N ILE A 833 21.47 -1.27 -23.60
CA ILE A 833 21.02 -0.56 -24.80
C ILE A 833 20.19 -1.54 -25.66
N ASN A 834 18.91 -1.19 -25.89
CA ASN A 834 18.04 -1.56 -27.04
C ASN A 834 17.32 -2.95 -27.16
N ALA A 835 15.99 -2.84 -27.13
CA ALA A 835 14.81 -3.50 -27.73
C ALA A 835 14.76 -4.88 -28.43
N ASN A 836 15.68 -5.83 -28.28
CA ASN A 836 15.44 -7.17 -28.89
C ASN A 836 15.45 -8.40 -27.96
N ASN A 837 15.71 -8.28 -26.66
CA ASN A 837 15.54 -9.39 -25.71
C ASN A 837 15.54 -8.84 -24.27
N GLY A 838 14.38 -8.41 -23.75
CA GLY A 838 14.28 -8.00 -22.34
C GLY A 838 14.75 -9.12 -21.40
N LEU A 839 15.87 -8.92 -20.70
CA LEU A 839 16.41 -9.84 -19.69
C LEU A 839 15.33 -10.13 -18.64
N TYR A 840 15.06 -11.37 -18.21
CA TYR A 840 16.02 -12.44 -17.89
C TYR A 840 15.59 -13.83 -18.43
N GLN A 841 16.38 -14.40 -19.35
CA GLN A 841 16.75 -15.81 -19.42
C GLN A 841 17.97 -15.98 -20.35
N THR A 842 19.10 -16.43 -19.82
CA THR A 842 20.14 -17.08 -20.64
C THR A 842 19.89 -18.57 -20.60
N ASN A 843 19.23 -19.10 -21.63
CA ASN A 843 19.33 -20.52 -21.95
C ASN A 843 19.98 -20.65 -23.33
N THR A 844 21.29 -20.85 -23.32
CA THR A 844 21.99 -21.54 -24.40
C THR A 844 21.50 -22.98 -24.44
N HIS A 845 20.62 -23.33 -25.38
CA HIS A 845 20.92 -24.29 -26.46
C HIS A 845 19.69 -24.74 -27.26
N HIS A 846 19.95 -24.90 -28.56
CA HIS A 846 19.20 -25.55 -29.64
C HIS A 846 18.03 -24.79 -30.29
N ALA A 847 18.39 -24.03 -31.32
CA ALA A 847 17.54 -23.75 -32.46
C ALA A 847 16.99 -25.05 -33.06
N LEU A 848 15.66 -25.16 -33.15
CA LEU A 848 15.00 -26.04 -34.12
C LEU A 848 14.44 -25.18 -35.25
N ALA A 849 14.69 -25.67 -36.45
CA ALA A 849 14.56 -24.98 -37.73
C ALA A 849 13.18 -24.36 -37.99
N SER A 850 13.21 -23.27 -38.74
CA SER A 850 12.05 -22.56 -39.26
C SER A 850 11.12 -23.49 -40.03
N THR A 851 9.82 -23.41 -39.72
CA THR A 851 8.76 -23.84 -40.64
C THR A 851 7.90 -22.64 -40.99
N LYS A 852 7.58 -22.59 -42.29
CA LYS A 852 7.00 -21.47 -43.04
C LYS A 852 5.61 -21.10 -42.53
N ALA A 853 5.34 -19.80 -42.41
CA ALA A 853 4.05 -19.25 -42.00
C ALA A 853 2.90 -19.63 -42.97
N PRO A 854 1.69 -19.96 -42.47
CA PRO A 854 0.49 -19.98 -43.28
C PRO A 854 -0.15 -18.58 -43.32
N THR A 855 -0.45 -18.10 -44.51
CA THR A 855 -1.32 -16.94 -44.76
C THR A 855 -2.78 -17.35 -44.62
N TYR A 856 -3.57 -16.56 -43.89
CA TYR A 856 -5.03 -16.53 -44.05
C TYR A 856 -5.54 -15.09 -43.92
N THR A 857 -6.28 -14.67 -44.95
CA THR A 857 -7.15 -13.49 -44.97
C THR A 857 -8.56 -13.91 -44.56
N THR A 858 -9.24 -13.11 -43.73
CA THR A 858 -10.59 -12.54 -43.95
C THR A 858 -11.09 -11.79 -42.69
N ASN A 859 -11.86 -10.75 -42.96
CA ASN A 859 -12.21 -9.62 -42.10
C ASN A 859 -13.20 -9.94 -40.97
N ASN A 860 -12.92 -9.45 -39.76
CA ASN A 860 -13.85 -9.31 -38.62
C ASN A 860 -13.62 -7.96 -37.87
N SER A 861 -13.09 -6.94 -38.55
CA SER A 861 -12.49 -5.75 -37.92
C SER A 861 -13.48 -4.82 -37.21
N THR A 862 -14.76 -4.82 -37.53
CA THR A 862 -15.67 -3.76 -37.05
C THR A 862 -16.17 -3.91 -35.60
N ILE A 863 -16.07 -5.10 -34.99
CA ILE A 863 -16.42 -5.30 -33.57
C ILE A 863 -15.15 -5.39 -32.70
N ILE A 864 -14.10 -6.04 -33.19
CA ILE A 864 -12.83 -6.23 -32.46
C ILE A 864 -12.07 -4.91 -32.28
N ASP A 865 -12.16 -3.98 -33.24
CA ASP A 865 -11.48 -2.69 -33.15
C ASP A 865 -12.13 -1.72 -32.14
N ASN A 866 -13.35 -2.02 -31.67
CA ASN A 866 -14.13 -1.21 -30.72
C ASN A 866 -14.09 -1.73 -29.27
N ILE A 867 -13.40 -2.83 -29.00
CA ILE A 867 -13.23 -3.34 -27.63
C ILE A 867 -11.92 -2.74 -27.08
N THR A 868 -12.06 -1.77 -26.17
CA THR A 868 -10.94 -1.21 -25.40
C THR A 868 -10.64 -2.14 -24.24
N LEU A 869 -9.57 -2.91 -24.37
CA LEU A 869 -8.99 -3.74 -23.32
C LEU A 869 -7.53 -3.32 -23.17
N PRO A 870 -6.88 -3.62 -22.03
CA PRO A 870 -5.43 -3.54 -21.94
C PRO A 870 -4.78 -4.26 -23.12
N LYS A 871 -4.13 -3.51 -24.03
CA LYS A 871 -3.66 -4.03 -25.32
C LYS A 871 -2.18 -4.40 -25.24
N GLY A 872 -1.87 -5.68 -25.07
CA GLY A 872 -0.48 -6.12 -25.22
C GLY A 872 -0.17 -7.52 -24.76
N LYS A 873 1.12 -7.79 -24.55
CA LYS A 873 1.61 -9.12 -24.13
C LYS A 873 1.38 -9.34 -22.63
N TYR A 874 1.24 -8.24 -21.88
CA TYR A 874 1.17 -8.21 -20.43
C TYR A 874 -0.16 -7.67 -19.89
N GLY A 875 -1.06 -7.19 -20.76
CA GLY A 875 -2.44 -6.88 -20.38
C GLY A 875 -3.12 -8.07 -19.68
N THR A 876 -3.99 -7.76 -18.72
CA THR A 876 -4.77 -8.74 -17.93
C THR A 876 -5.75 -9.55 -18.79
N PHE A 877 -6.09 -9.04 -19.98
CA PHE A 877 -6.95 -9.70 -20.96
C PHE A 877 -6.29 -9.73 -22.35
N LEU A 878 -6.55 -10.80 -23.10
CA LEU A 878 -6.08 -11.05 -24.45
C LEU A 878 -7.28 -11.24 -25.38
N VAL A 879 -7.19 -10.73 -26.61
CA VAL A 879 -8.18 -11.01 -27.65
C VAL A 879 -7.79 -12.27 -28.42
N ASN A 880 -8.55 -13.35 -28.28
CA ASN A 880 -8.28 -14.62 -28.93
C ASN A 880 -8.81 -14.65 -30.38
N LYS A 881 -7.87 -14.68 -31.33
CA LYS A 881 -8.14 -14.65 -32.78
C LYS A 881 -8.43 -16.02 -33.38
N ALA A 882 -8.24 -17.12 -32.63
CA ALA A 882 -8.50 -18.47 -33.15
C ALA A 882 -10.01 -18.71 -33.31
N HIS A 883 -10.40 -19.29 -34.44
CA HIS A 883 -11.80 -19.48 -34.81
C HIS A 883 -12.50 -20.56 -33.95
N ASN A 884 -11.72 -21.49 -33.40
CA ASN A 884 -12.16 -22.60 -32.56
C ASN A 884 -12.00 -22.33 -31.05
N HIS A 885 -11.56 -21.13 -30.65
CA HIS A 885 -11.43 -20.80 -29.24
C HIS A 885 -12.80 -20.48 -28.62
N PRO A 886 -13.13 -21.00 -27.42
CA PRO A 886 -14.47 -20.81 -26.82
C PRO A 886 -14.81 -19.35 -26.48
N TYR A 887 -13.80 -18.51 -26.32
CA TYR A 887 -13.91 -17.11 -25.88
C TYR A 887 -13.23 -16.15 -26.86
N LEU A 888 -13.78 -14.95 -27.06
CA LEU A 888 -13.21 -13.85 -27.85
C LEU A 888 -12.18 -13.06 -27.04
N ILE A 889 -12.45 -12.85 -25.75
CA ILE A 889 -11.54 -12.23 -24.80
C ILE A 889 -11.26 -13.29 -23.74
N GLU A 890 -9.99 -13.55 -23.48
CA GLU A 890 -9.57 -14.44 -22.40
C GLU A 890 -8.68 -13.66 -21.44
N ALA A 891 -8.85 -13.87 -20.14
CA ALA A 891 -7.87 -13.47 -19.18
C ALA A 891 -6.53 -14.09 -19.51
N ASN A 892 -5.48 -13.31 -19.35
CA ASN A 892 -4.15 -13.70 -19.75
C ASN A 892 -3.73 -14.95 -18.94
N PRO A 893 -3.51 -16.12 -19.58
CA PRO A 893 -3.25 -17.37 -18.88
C PRO A 893 -1.96 -17.34 -18.05
N ARG A 894 -1.09 -16.34 -18.29
CA ARG A 894 0.13 -16.11 -17.50
C ARG A 894 -0.15 -15.61 -16.09
N TYR A 895 -1.30 -14.99 -15.87
CA TYR A 895 -1.60 -14.24 -14.64
C TYR A 895 -2.87 -14.73 -13.94
N THR A 896 -3.57 -15.73 -14.50
CA THR A 896 -4.93 -16.08 -14.09
C THR A 896 -5.03 -17.52 -13.62
N ASN A 897 -5.57 -17.71 -12.42
CA ASN A 897 -5.99 -19.02 -11.91
C ASN A 897 -7.50 -19.16 -12.08
N TYR A 898 -7.94 -20.04 -12.98
CA TYR A 898 -9.37 -20.22 -13.29
C TYR A 898 -10.19 -20.85 -12.14
N ASN A 899 -9.56 -21.37 -11.09
CA ASN A 899 -10.27 -22.00 -9.97
C ASN A 899 -10.91 -20.98 -9.00
N THR A 900 -10.64 -19.68 -9.14
CA THR A 900 -11.13 -18.63 -8.24
C THR A 900 -12.29 -17.82 -8.80
N PHE A 901 -12.71 -18.08 -10.05
CA PHE A 901 -13.73 -17.29 -10.74
C PHE A 901 -14.89 -18.17 -11.22
N ILE A 902 -16.12 -17.71 -11.03
CA ILE A 902 -17.32 -18.38 -11.55
C ILE A 902 -17.61 -17.84 -12.95
N SER A 903 -17.56 -18.70 -13.98
CA SER A 903 -17.86 -18.32 -15.36
C SER A 903 -19.32 -18.57 -15.74
N SER A 904 -19.74 -18.03 -16.88
CA SER A 904 -20.97 -18.45 -17.56
C SER A 904 -21.08 -19.97 -17.76
N ASP A 905 -19.99 -20.75 -17.80
CA ASP A 905 -20.01 -22.23 -17.85
C ASP A 905 -20.69 -22.84 -16.62
N TYR A 906 -20.51 -22.25 -15.44
CA TYR A 906 -21.17 -22.74 -14.24
C TYR A 906 -22.68 -22.60 -14.39
N MET A 907 -23.16 -21.43 -14.81
CA MET A 907 -24.60 -21.16 -15.03
C MET A 907 -25.16 -21.97 -16.20
N LEU A 908 -24.47 -22.00 -17.34
CA LEU A 908 -24.89 -22.70 -18.56
C LEU A 908 -24.86 -24.22 -18.37
N SER A 909 -23.91 -24.78 -17.60
CA SER A 909 -23.89 -26.20 -17.26
C SER A 909 -25.07 -26.59 -16.36
N LYS A 910 -25.51 -25.70 -15.45
CA LYS A 910 -26.75 -25.89 -14.69
C LYS A 910 -28.00 -25.79 -15.55
N LEU A 911 -27.94 -25.01 -16.63
CA LEU A 911 -29.00 -24.89 -17.65
C LEU A 911 -28.88 -25.95 -18.77
N ASN A 912 -27.94 -26.89 -18.65
CA ASN A 912 -27.66 -27.96 -19.61
C ASN A 912 -27.38 -27.46 -21.05
N PHE A 913 -26.84 -26.24 -21.16
CA PHE A 913 -26.52 -25.55 -22.42
C PHE A 913 -25.03 -25.72 -22.74
N LYS A 914 -24.71 -26.10 -23.99
CA LYS A 914 -23.32 -26.32 -24.45
C LYS A 914 -22.88 -25.21 -25.42
N PRO A 915 -22.28 -24.13 -24.91
CA PRO A 915 -21.95 -22.95 -25.72
C PRO A 915 -20.97 -23.25 -26.86
N GLU A 916 -20.10 -24.26 -26.71
CA GLU A 916 -19.17 -24.72 -27.76
C GLU A 916 -19.82 -25.14 -29.09
N GLN A 917 -21.15 -25.30 -29.16
CA GLN A 917 -21.85 -25.73 -30.37
C GLN A 917 -22.68 -24.64 -31.07
N THR A 918 -22.82 -23.43 -30.51
CA THR A 918 -23.78 -22.44 -31.06
C THR A 918 -23.31 -20.99 -31.12
N GLN A 919 -22.46 -20.48 -30.21
CA GLN A 919 -22.01 -19.08 -30.21
C GLN A 919 -20.62 -18.90 -29.56
N LYS A 920 -19.78 -18.02 -30.13
CA LYS A 920 -18.50 -17.61 -29.53
C LYS A 920 -18.77 -16.59 -28.42
N ARG A 921 -18.21 -16.79 -27.22
CA ARG A 921 -18.46 -15.93 -26.05
C ARG A 921 -17.61 -14.68 -26.06
N LEU A 922 -18.10 -13.61 -25.41
CA LEU A 922 -17.39 -12.34 -25.31
C LEU A 922 -16.14 -12.48 -24.44
N GLY A 923 -16.24 -13.14 -23.28
CA GLY A 923 -15.18 -13.28 -22.28
C GLY A 923 -15.05 -14.68 -21.70
N ASP A 924 -13.93 -14.96 -21.06
CA ASP A 924 -13.80 -16.09 -20.13
C ASP A 924 -14.26 -15.69 -18.71
N ALA A 925 -14.13 -16.63 -17.76
CA ALA A 925 -14.61 -16.49 -16.38
C ALA A 925 -14.22 -15.17 -15.71
N MET A 926 -12.96 -14.79 -15.81
CA MET A 926 -12.41 -13.61 -15.14
C MET A 926 -12.85 -12.32 -15.85
N TYR A 927 -12.87 -12.30 -17.17
CA TYR A 927 -13.36 -11.12 -17.91
C TYR A 927 -14.84 -10.86 -17.65
N GLU A 928 -15.67 -11.91 -17.65
CA GLU A 928 -17.09 -11.81 -17.35
C GLU A 928 -17.31 -11.38 -15.89
N THR A 929 -16.57 -11.94 -14.94
CA THR A 929 -16.61 -11.53 -13.52
C THR A 929 -16.22 -10.06 -13.36
N GLN A 930 -15.19 -9.59 -14.06
CA GLN A 930 -14.79 -8.19 -14.04
C GLN A 930 -15.89 -7.28 -14.60
N LEU A 931 -16.52 -7.64 -15.73
CA LEU A 931 -17.62 -6.85 -16.31
C LEU A 931 -18.83 -6.78 -15.39
N VAL A 932 -19.15 -7.88 -14.72
CA VAL A 932 -20.25 -7.96 -13.75
C VAL A 932 -19.91 -7.16 -12.49
N SER A 933 -18.72 -7.34 -11.92
CA SER A 933 -18.22 -6.57 -10.77
C SER A 933 -18.20 -5.06 -11.06
N ASN A 934 -17.67 -4.67 -12.23
CA ASN A 934 -17.71 -3.27 -12.68
C ASN A 934 -19.14 -2.74 -12.84
N SER A 935 -20.07 -3.59 -13.30
CA SER A 935 -21.49 -3.21 -13.40
C SER A 935 -22.16 -3.12 -12.04
N ILE A 936 -21.78 -3.96 -11.08
CA ILE A 936 -22.27 -3.92 -9.69
C ILE A 936 -21.74 -2.66 -9.00
N VAL A 937 -20.44 -2.36 -9.08
CA VAL A 937 -19.88 -1.11 -8.55
C VAL A 937 -20.58 0.10 -9.17
N ARG A 938 -20.83 0.07 -10.49
CA ARG A 938 -21.55 1.16 -11.18
C ARG A 938 -23.01 1.30 -10.73
N LEU A 939 -23.69 0.20 -10.41
CA LEU A 939 -25.13 0.20 -10.12
C LEU A 939 -25.45 0.27 -8.61
N SER A 940 -24.53 -0.17 -7.76
CA SER A 940 -24.74 -0.35 -6.33
C SER A 940 -23.75 0.41 -5.46
N GLY A 941 -22.72 1.04 -6.03
CA GLY A 941 -21.65 1.71 -5.29
C GLY A 941 -20.72 0.78 -4.49
N SER A 942 -21.11 -0.49 -4.34
CA SER A 942 -20.39 -1.51 -3.57
C SER A 942 -19.70 -2.52 -4.50
N ARG A 943 -18.56 -3.05 -4.05
CA ARG A 943 -17.83 -4.11 -4.79
C ARG A 943 -18.62 -5.42 -4.83
N TYR A 944 -19.35 -5.72 -3.76
CA TYR A 944 -20.17 -6.91 -3.61
C TYR A 944 -21.63 -6.54 -3.37
N LEU A 945 -22.54 -7.43 -3.76
CA LEU A 945 -23.94 -7.34 -3.35
C LEU A 945 -24.07 -7.62 -1.84
N GLU A 946 -25.09 -7.04 -1.21
CA GLU A 946 -25.35 -7.19 0.23
C GLU A 946 -25.40 -8.67 0.64
N GLY A 947 -24.65 -9.03 1.69
CA GLY A 947 -24.55 -10.40 2.22
C GLY A 947 -23.42 -11.25 1.64
N TYR A 948 -22.63 -10.72 0.71
CA TYR A 948 -21.50 -11.43 0.09
C TYR A 948 -20.16 -10.73 0.36
N GLY A 949 -19.11 -11.52 0.63
CA GLY A 949 -17.77 -11.01 0.94
C GLY A 949 -16.67 -11.40 -0.07
N THR A 950 -17.03 -12.15 -1.11
CA THR A 950 -16.12 -12.56 -2.20
C THR A 950 -16.92 -12.75 -3.48
N GLU A 951 -16.28 -12.61 -4.65
CA GLU A 951 -16.87 -12.91 -5.96
C GLU A 951 -17.39 -14.35 -6.09
N LEU A 952 -16.85 -15.29 -5.30
CA LEU A 952 -17.28 -16.70 -5.29
C LEU A 952 -18.54 -16.94 -4.46
N ALA A 953 -18.70 -16.18 -3.37
CA ALA A 953 -19.86 -16.29 -2.49
C ALA A 953 -21.11 -15.68 -3.14
N GLN A 954 -20.91 -14.60 -3.88
CA GLN A 954 -21.90 -13.88 -4.67
C GLN A 954 -22.30 -14.66 -5.93
#